data_AF-Q7QKD3-F1
#
_entry.id   AF-Q7QKD3-F1
#
_cell.length_a   1.000
_cell.length_b   1.000
_cell.length_c   1.000
_cell.angle_alpha   90.00
_cell.angle_beta   90.00
_cell.angle_gamma   90.00
#
_symmetry.space_group_name_H-M   'P 1'
#
loop_
_entity.id
_entity.type
_entity.pdbx_description
1 polymer ?
#
loop_
_entity_poly.entity_id
_entity_poly.type
_entity_poly.pdbx_seq_one_letter_code
_entity_poly.pdbx_strand_id
1 'polypeptide(L)'
;MTSDGNTSFLRAARAGNLEKVLEHLKNNIDINTCNANGLNALHLASKDGHVAVVTELLARGATVDAATKKGNTALHIASLAGQEDVVKLLIKHNASVNVQSQNGFTPLYMAAQENHDSVVRLLLSNGANQSLATEDGFTPLAVAMQQGHDKVVAVLLESDTRGKVRLPALHIAAKKDDVKAATLLLENDHNPDVTSKSGFTPLHIASHYGNEAMANLLIQKGADVNYAAKHNISPLHVAAKWGKTNMVALLLEKGASIESKTRDGLTPLHCAARSGHEQVVDMLLERGAPISSKTKNGLAPLHMAAQGEHVDAARILLYHRAPVDEVTVDYLTALHVAAHCGHVRVAKLLLDRNADANARALNGFTPLHIACKKNRIKVVELLLKHGASISATTESGLTPLHVASFMGCMNIVIYLLQHDASPDVPTVRGETPLHLAARANQTDIIRILLRNGAQVDARAREQQTPLHIASRLGNVDIVMLLLQHGAQVDAVTKDMYTALHIAAKEGQDEVAAVLLNNGAQIDATTKKGFTPLHLTAKYGHMKVAELLLEKSAPVDAQGKNGVTPLHVASHYDHQNVAMLLLEKGASPHATAKNGHTPLHIAARKNQIDIANTLLKYEAQANAESKAGFTPLHLSAQEGHTEMSGLLLESKANPDHQARNGLTPMHLCAQEDRVSVAQVLVKHGANLQAATKAGYTPLHVASHFGQANMVRYLIEQQVDVNASTGIGYTPLHQASQQGHCHIVNILLESNADPNAITNNGQTSLKIAQKLGYISVLDSLKSVTDAKATPDQPPSEEKYRVVAPEAMHETFMSDSEEEGGEDTVLSDQPYRYLTVDEMKSLGDDSLPIDVTRDERMDSNKMVQSTDSHQFPPTALEDSISPQHASMVQSGISATDFTDNINIERHSHVGKLHWKNFLVSFLVDARGGAMRGCRHSGVRIIVPARSAAQPTRITCRYVKPQRTMHPPPLMEGEALASRVLELGPVGAKFLGPVIMEVPHFASLRGKEREIVILRSDNGETWREHNIDMSDEIIHDVLNECFEPEELAQLDELGGGRICRFVTYDFPQYFAVISRIRQEVHAIGPEGGMVSSTVVPQVQAVFPQGALTKKIKVGLQVNLFKPRKGVAPEKLRKISVNHVPKKKRFSLIW
;
A
#
# COMPACT_ATOMS: atom_id res chain seq x y z
N MET A 1 6.41 57.14 55.36
CA MET A 1 6.15 56.86 56.80
C MET A 1 4.95 55.93 57.06
N THR A 2 4.12 55.58 56.07
CA THR A 2 2.95 54.70 56.25
C THR A 2 3.25 53.19 56.29
N SER A 3 4.43 52.75 55.83
CA SER A 3 4.81 51.32 55.74
C SER A 3 5.19 50.68 57.09
N ASP A 4 5.70 51.43 58.06
CA ASP A 4 6.07 50.89 59.38
C ASP A 4 4.86 50.66 60.28
N GLY A 5 3.83 51.52 60.19
CA GLY A 5 2.59 51.41 60.97
C GLY A 5 1.79 50.15 60.63
N ASN A 6 1.59 49.86 59.34
CA ASN A 6 0.88 48.64 58.89
C ASN A 6 1.64 47.37 59.32
N THR A 7 2.97 47.39 59.23
CA THR A 7 3.79 46.25 59.64
C THR A 7 3.72 46.02 61.15
N SER A 8 3.73 47.09 61.96
CA SER A 8 3.56 47.01 63.41
C SER A 8 2.18 46.47 63.80
N PHE A 9 1.12 46.94 63.15
CA PHE A 9 -0.25 46.46 63.37
C PHE A 9 -0.39 44.96 63.11
N LEU A 10 0.14 44.47 61.98
CA LEU A 10 0.12 43.04 61.65
C LEU A 10 0.93 42.20 62.64
N ARG A 11 2.07 42.71 63.14
CA ARG A 11 2.84 42.03 64.21
C ARG A 11 2.08 42.00 65.52
N ALA A 12 1.37 43.07 65.88
CA ALA A 12 0.54 43.12 67.09
C ALA A 12 -0.60 42.10 67.03
N ALA A 13 -1.27 41.99 65.88
CA ALA A 13 -2.33 40.99 65.65
C ALA A 13 -1.79 39.55 65.74
N ARG A 14 -0.62 39.28 65.14
CA ARG A 14 0.05 37.98 65.24
C ARG A 14 0.49 37.64 66.68
N ALA A 15 0.93 38.64 67.44
CA ALA A 15 1.35 38.46 68.83
C ALA A 15 0.17 38.37 69.82
N GLY A 16 -1.08 38.53 69.36
CA GLY A 16 -2.26 38.51 70.22
C GLY A 16 -2.39 39.74 71.12
N ASN A 17 -1.65 40.82 70.85
CA ASN A 17 -1.65 42.01 71.70
C ASN A 17 -2.84 42.92 71.34
N LEU A 18 -3.99 42.65 71.98
CA LEU A 18 -5.24 43.37 71.75
C LEU A 18 -5.12 44.88 71.98
N GLU A 19 -4.41 45.30 73.02
CA GLU A 19 -4.25 46.72 73.34
C GLU A 19 -3.54 47.48 72.21
N LYS A 20 -2.44 46.93 71.68
CA LYS A 20 -1.73 47.54 70.55
C LYS A 20 -2.52 47.47 69.24
N VAL A 21 -3.27 46.40 69.01
CA VAL A 21 -4.18 46.31 67.85
C VAL A 21 -5.23 47.42 67.91
N LEU A 22 -5.84 47.65 69.08
CA LEU A 22 -6.81 48.71 69.31
C LEU A 22 -6.21 50.11 69.18
N GLU A 23 -5.00 50.33 69.69
CA GLU A 23 -4.26 51.59 69.53
C GLU A 23 -4.01 51.90 68.05
N HIS A 24 -3.54 50.91 67.29
CA HIS A 24 -3.32 51.04 65.86
C HIS A 24 -4.61 51.33 65.07
N LEU A 25 -5.74 50.69 65.42
CA LEU A 25 -7.04 50.97 64.80
C LEU A 25 -7.58 52.36 65.16
N LYS A 26 -7.34 52.85 66.38
CA LYS A 26 -7.67 54.25 66.77
C LYS A 26 -6.87 55.28 65.97
N ASN A 27 -5.66 54.92 65.54
CA ASN A 27 -4.79 55.74 64.69
C ASN A 27 -5.12 55.63 63.18
N ASN A 28 -6.35 55.24 62.83
CA ASN A 28 -6.86 55.13 61.45
C ASN A 28 -6.05 54.20 60.52
N ILE A 29 -5.41 53.16 61.06
CA ILE A 29 -4.86 52.09 60.21
C ILE A 29 -6.02 51.28 59.61
N ASP A 30 -5.95 51.03 58.30
CA ASP A 30 -6.91 50.17 57.61
C ASP A 30 -6.87 48.75 58.20
N ILE A 31 -8.01 48.33 58.78
CA ILE A 31 -8.18 47.02 59.42
C ILE A 31 -7.92 45.85 58.45
N ASN A 32 -8.12 46.06 57.16
CA ASN A 32 -7.92 45.07 56.11
C ASN A 32 -6.53 45.17 55.45
N THR A 33 -5.64 46.03 55.95
CA THR A 33 -4.25 46.08 55.47
C THR A 33 -3.60 44.71 55.56
N CYS A 34 -2.77 44.37 54.57
CA CYS A 34 -2.17 43.04 54.47
C CYS A 34 -0.69 43.12 54.11
N ASN A 35 0.03 42.04 54.41
CA ASN A 35 1.44 41.91 54.01
C ASN A 35 1.58 41.51 52.53
N ALA A 36 2.82 41.34 52.07
CA ALA A 36 3.12 40.97 50.67
C ALA A 36 2.45 39.67 50.18
N ASN A 37 1.98 38.79 51.08
CA ASN A 37 1.30 37.54 50.76
C ASN A 37 -0.24 37.65 50.84
N GLY A 38 -0.77 38.84 51.13
CA GLY A 38 -2.20 39.07 51.32
C GLY A 38 -2.73 38.67 52.69
N LEU A 39 -1.87 38.45 53.70
CA LEU A 39 -2.31 38.15 55.07
C LEU A 39 -2.62 39.46 55.80
N ASN A 40 -3.88 39.65 56.19
CA ASN A 40 -4.33 40.75 57.05
C ASN A 40 -4.27 40.37 58.54
N ALA A 41 -4.64 41.31 59.43
CA ALA A 41 -4.63 41.10 60.88
C ALA A 41 -5.52 39.93 61.30
N LEU A 42 -6.68 39.75 60.65
CA LEU A 42 -7.61 38.66 60.94
C LEU A 42 -6.98 37.29 60.63
N HIS A 43 -6.33 37.13 59.47
CA HIS A 43 -5.62 35.90 59.12
C HIS A 43 -4.53 35.51 60.15
N LEU A 44 -3.75 36.49 60.59
CA LEU A 44 -2.63 36.26 61.52
C LEU A 44 -3.14 35.90 62.91
N ALA A 45 -4.14 36.63 63.41
CA ALA A 45 -4.77 36.33 64.70
C ALA A 45 -5.49 34.98 64.68
N SER A 46 -6.14 34.63 63.57
CA SER A 46 -6.83 33.35 63.39
C SER A 46 -5.90 32.14 63.33
N LYS A 47 -4.66 32.31 62.85
CA LYS A 47 -3.65 31.22 62.82
C LYS A 47 -3.22 30.80 64.21
N ASP A 48 -2.91 31.79 65.05
CA ASP A 48 -2.29 31.57 66.35
C ASP A 48 -3.33 31.46 67.48
N GLY A 49 -4.64 31.50 67.14
CA GLY A 49 -5.73 31.22 68.10
C GLY A 49 -6.13 32.40 68.98
N HIS A 50 -5.82 33.64 68.60
CA HIS A 50 -6.04 34.83 69.43
C HIS A 50 -7.52 35.28 69.43
N VAL A 51 -8.38 34.53 70.13
CA VAL A 51 -9.85 34.72 70.13
C VAL A 51 -10.27 36.16 70.45
N ALA A 52 -9.63 36.80 71.44
CA ALA A 52 -9.96 38.18 71.83
C ALA A 52 -9.67 39.20 70.72
N VAL A 53 -8.54 39.03 70.01
CA VAL A 53 -8.17 39.88 68.87
C VAL A 53 -9.09 39.60 67.68
N VAL A 54 -9.39 38.33 67.37
CA VAL A 54 -10.31 37.96 66.29
C VAL A 54 -11.71 38.54 66.54
N THR A 55 -12.23 38.43 67.77
CA THR A 55 -13.55 38.97 68.15
C THR A 55 -13.62 40.46 67.91
N GLU A 56 -12.61 41.20 68.36
CA GLU A 56 -12.57 42.65 68.21
C GLU A 56 -12.40 43.07 66.75
N LEU A 57 -11.58 42.36 65.97
CA LEU A 57 -11.42 42.63 64.54
C LEU A 57 -12.73 42.41 63.77
N LEU A 58 -13.45 41.32 64.04
CA LEU A 58 -14.75 41.04 63.41
C LEU A 58 -15.82 42.05 63.83
N ALA A 59 -15.88 42.43 65.11
CA ALA A 59 -16.81 43.44 65.62
C ALA A 59 -16.60 44.81 64.97
N ARG A 60 -15.36 45.13 64.58
CA ARG A 60 -14.99 46.37 63.89
C ARG A 60 -15.07 46.30 62.36
N GLY A 61 -15.65 45.23 61.82
CA GLY A 61 -15.92 45.11 60.39
C GLY A 61 -14.73 44.63 59.55
N ALA A 62 -13.78 43.88 60.14
CA ALA A 62 -12.81 43.14 59.34
C ALA A 62 -13.52 42.21 58.35
N THR A 63 -13.07 42.18 57.10
CA THR A 63 -13.70 41.36 56.06
C THR A 63 -13.43 39.88 56.33
N VAL A 64 -14.49 39.14 56.71
CA VAL A 64 -14.42 37.75 57.20
C VAL A 64 -13.83 36.79 56.17
N ASP A 65 -14.31 36.88 54.93
CA ASP A 65 -13.86 36.05 53.81
C ASP A 65 -12.80 36.75 52.94
N ALA A 66 -12.06 37.72 53.49
CA ALA A 66 -10.89 38.26 52.81
C ALA A 66 -9.93 37.10 52.50
N ALA A 67 -9.50 36.98 51.24
CA ALA A 67 -8.62 35.93 50.80
C ALA A 67 -7.17 36.43 50.66
N THR A 68 -6.22 35.62 51.10
CA THR A 68 -4.80 35.81 50.79
C THR A 68 -4.51 35.66 49.30
N LYS A 69 -3.27 35.94 48.87
CA LYS A 69 -2.84 35.71 47.47
C LYS A 69 -2.96 34.25 47.01
N LYS A 70 -3.13 33.29 47.92
CA LYS A 70 -3.36 31.86 47.62
C LYS A 70 -4.84 31.45 47.70
N GLY A 71 -5.76 32.40 47.89
CA GLY A 71 -7.18 32.13 48.07
C GLY A 71 -7.58 31.67 49.49
N ASN A 72 -6.65 31.59 50.44
CA ASN A 72 -6.98 31.17 51.81
C ASN A 72 -7.68 32.30 52.57
N THR A 73 -8.84 32.02 53.17
CA THR A 73 -9.55 32.90 54.10
C THR A 73 -9.07 32.69 55.55
N ALA A 74 -9.51 33.54 56.48
CA ALA A 74 -9.27 33.34 57.91
C ALA A 74 -9.78 31.96 58.39
N LEU A 75 -10.88 31.48 57.83
CA LEU A 75 -11.46 30.16 58.14
C LEU A 75 -10.57 29.01 57.67
N HIS A 76 -9.94 29.09 56.50
CA HIS A 76 -8.95 28.10 56.05
C HIS A 76 -7.78 27.98 57.03
N ILE A 77 -7.23 29.13 57.42
CA ILE A 77 -6.05 29.19 58.29
C ILE A 77 -6.37 28.68 59.69
N ALA A 78 -7.51 29.09 60.26
CA ALA A 78 -7.97 28.60 61.56
C ALA A 78 -8.26 27.09 61.53
N SER A 79 -8.84 26.59 60.44
CA SER A 79 -9.17 25.17 60.28
C SER A 79 -7.93 24.29 60.12
N LEU A 80 -6.92 24.75 59.37
CA LEU A 80 -5.63 24.07 59.26
C LEU A 80 -4.86 24.05 60.59
N ALA A 81 -4.96 25.13 61.38
CA ALA A 81 -4.26 25.27 62.65
C ALA A 81 -5.01 24.63 63.85
N GLY A 82 -6.21 24.09 63.65
CA GLY A 82 -6.99 23.44 64.72
C GLY A 82 -7.63 24.40 65.73
N GLN A 83 -7.81 25.67 65.37
CA GLN A 83 -8.27 26.72 66.29
C GLN A 83 -9.80 26.71 66.42
N GLU A 84 -10.34 25.75 67.18
CA GLU A 84 -11.79 25.49 67.26
C GLU A 84 -12.61 26.73 67.65
N ASP A 85 -12.21 27.47 68.67
CA ASP A 85 -12.96 28.64 69.15
C ASP A 85 -12.95 29.79 68.14
N VAL A 86 -11.85 29.95 67.40
CA VAL A 86 -11.75 30.91 66.29
C VAL A 86 -12.66 30.48 65.13
N VAL A 87 -12.69 29.18 64.80
CA VAL A 87 -13.57 28.64 63.75
C VAL A 87 -15.04 28.88 64.12
N LYS A 88 -15.47 28.62 65.36
CA LYS A 88 -16.83 28.92 65.85
C LYS A 88 -17.17 30.39 65.66
N LEU A 89 -16.25 31.27 66.04
CA LEU A 89 -16.43 32.72 65.97
C LEU A 89 -16.53 33.21 64.51
N LEU A 90 -15.67 32.72 63.61
CA LEU A 90 -15.72 33.05 62.19
C LEU A 90 -17.04 32.61 61.55
N ILE A 91 -17.49 31.38 61.82
CA ILE A 91 -18.78 30.86 61.31
C ILE A 91 -19.96 31.69 61.84
N LYS A 92 -19.94 32.07 63.13
CA LYS A 92 -20.96 32.95 63.72
C LYS A 92 -21.05 34.32 63.04
N HIS A 93 -19.94 34.80 62.48
CA HIS A 93 -19.87 36.03 61.68
C HIS A 93 -20.03 35.77 60.17
N ASN A 94 -20.75 34.71 59.79
CA ASN A 94 -21.09 34.34 58.41
C ASN A 94 -19.88 34.04 57.50
N ALA A 95 -18.78 33.50 58.04
CA ALA A 95 -17.71 32.96 57.19
C ALA A 95 -18.23 31.83 56.30
N SER A 96 -17.91 31.87 55.01
CA SER A 96 -18.34 30.83 54.08
C SER A 96 -17.54 29.54 54.27
N VAL A 97 -18.22 28.48 54.73
CA VAL A 97 -17.62 27.18 55.10
C VAL A 97 -17.11 26.36 53.91
N ASN A 98 -17.53 26.70 52.69
CA ASN A 98 -17.25 25.95 51.46
C ASN A 98 -16.37 26.73 50.46
N VAL A 99 -15.73 27.83 50.88
CA VAL A 99 -14.78 28.55 50.02
C VAL A 99 -13.64 27.64 49.63
N GLN A 100 -13.21 27.71 48.37
CA GLN A 100 -12.04 27.01 47.88
C GLN A 100 -10.87 27.99 47.71
N SER A 101 -9.70 27.61 48.23
CA SER A 101 -8.43 28.25 47.89
C SER A 101 -8.09 28.06 46.40
N GLN A 102 -6.98 28.64 45.93
CA GLN A 102 -6.58 28.55 44.52
C GLN A 102 -6.48 27.11 43.98
N ASN A 103 -6.08 26.13 44.79
CA ASN A 103 -5.95 24.74 44.37
C ASN A 103 -7.18 23.89 44.70
N GLY A 104 -8.31 24.52 45.06
CA GLY A 104 -9.55 23.83 45.40
C GLY A 104 -9.65 23.33 46.85
N PHE A 105 -8.68 23.61 47.73
CA PHE A 105 -8.77 23.19 49.15
C PHE A 105 -9.88 23.96 49.87
N THR A 106 -10.72 23.26 50.62
CA THR A 106 -11.74 23.85 51.52
C THR A 106 -11.24 23.88 52.97
N PRO A 107 -11.88 24.66 53.88
CA PRO A 107 -11.58 24.60 55.30
C PRO A 107 -11.72 23.19 55.88
N LEU A 108 -12.73 22.44 55.41
CA LEU A 108 -12.95 21.05 55.81
C LEU A 108 -11.82 20.13 55.32
N TYR A 109 -11.31 20.32 54.10
CA TYR A 109 -10.14 19.59 53.60
C TYR A 109 -8.91 19.82 54.49
N MET A 110 -8.64 21.07 54.87
CA MET A 110 -7.49 21.44 55.69
C MET A 110 -7.59 20.89 57.12
N ALA A 111 -8.77 20.99 57.75
CA ALA A 111 -9.00 20.39 59.06
C ALA A 111 -8.85 18.85 59.01
N ALA A 112 -9.31 18.23 57.93
CA ALA A 112 -9.21 16.78 57.74
C ALA A 112 -7.77 16.32 57.50
N GLN A 113 -6.95 17.10 56.80
CA GLN A 113 -5.53 16.82 56.55
C GLN A 113 -4.68 16.81 57.85
N GLU A 114 -5.02 17.67 58.81
CA GLU A 114 -4.23 17.88 60.04
C GLU A 114 -4.82 17.18 61.27
N ASN A 115 -5.79 16.28 61.08
CA ASN A 115 -6.42 15.47 62.14
C ASN A 115 -7.23 16.26 63.19
N HIS A 116 -7.82 17.40 62.82
CA HIS A 116 -8.60 18.23 63.76
C HIS A 116 -10.07 17.80 63.81
N ASP A 117 -10.37 16.71 64.51
CA ASP A 117 -11.71 16.09 64.51
C ASP A 117 -12.82 16.99 65.07
N SER A 118 -12.54 17.81 66.08
CA SER A 118 -13.52 18.75 66.63
C SER A 118 -13.87 19.86 65.63
N VAL A 119 -12.87 20.38 64.91
CA VAL A 119 -13.06 21.35 63.82
C VAL A 119 -13.82 20.73 62.65
N VAL A 120 -13.50 19.48 62.28
CA VAL A 120 -14.22 18.74 61.23
C VAL A 120 -15.70 18.58 61.59
N ARG A 121 -16.02 18.14 62.82
CA ARG A 121 -17.42 18.02 63.30
C ARG A 121 -18.14 19.36 63.25
N LEU A 122 -17.47 20.42 63.70
CA LEU A 122 -18.03 21.78 63.72
C LEU A 122 -18.29 22.31 62.30
N LEU A 123 -17.39 22.07 61.34
CA LEU A 123 -17.59 22.49 59.96
C LEU A 123 -18.74 21.70 59.31
N LEU A 124 -18.80 20.39 59.51
CA LEU A 124 -19.88 19.53 58.99
C LEU A 124 -21.25 19.91 59.57
N SER A 125 -21.34 20.18 60.88
CA SER A 125 -22.60 20.62 61.52
C SER A 125 -23.10 21.98 61.01
N ASN A 126 -22.24 22.77 60.37
CA ASN A 126 -22.55 24.06 59.78
C ASN A 126 -22.61 24.02 58.23
N GLY A 127 -22.82 22.84 57.63
CA GLY A 127 -23.09 22.71 56.20
C GLY A 127 -21.85 22.65 55.30
N ALA A 128 -20.67 22.30 55.83
CA ALA A 128 -19.50 22.05 55.01
C ALA A 128 -19.73 20.83 54.09
N ASN A 129 -19.46 21.02 52.80
CA ASN A 129 -19.67 20.02 51.76
C ASN A 129 -18.40 19.18 51.57
N GLN A 130 -18.41 18.00 52.18
CA GLN A 130 -17.31 17.02 52.07
C GLN A 130 -17.15 16.37 50.68
N SER A 131 -18.04 16.64 49.72
CA SER A 131 -17.89 16.18 48.33
C SER A 131 -17.11 17.15 47.44
N LEU A 132 -16.81 18.36 47.92
CA LEU A 132 -15.95 19.30 47.20
C LEU A 132 -14.52 18.77 47.19
N ALA A 133 -14.01 18.55 45.98
CA ALA A 133 -12.67 18.07 45.74
C ALA A 133 -11.73 19.21 45.34
N THR A 134 -10.43 19.00 45.55
CA THR A 134 -9.36 19.84 45.00
C THR A 134 -9.33 19.78 43.48
N GLU A 135 -8.51 20.60 42.84
CA GLU A 135 -8.29 20.53 41.38
C GLU A 135 -7.81 19.13 40.92
N ASP A 136 -7.02 18.45 41.76
CA ASP A 136 -6.54 17.09 41.54
C ASP A 136 -7.59 16.00 41.85
N GLY A 137 -8.77 16.38 42.33
CA GLY A 137 -9.87 15.47 42.65
C GLY A 137 -9.82 14.85 44.05
N PHE A 138 -8.99 15.35 44.98
CA PHE A 138 -8.94 14.86 46.36
C PHE A 138 -10.03 15.49 47.23
N THR A 139 -10.75 14.63 47.95
CA THR A 139 -11.77 15.04 48.92
C THR A 139 -11.20 15.08 50.35
N PRO A 140 -11.86 15.74 51.31
CA PRO A 140 -11.47 15.71 52.72
C PRO A 140 -11.30 14.28 53.28
N LEU A 141 -12.13 13.34 52.84
CA LEU A 141 -12.00 11.92 53.20
C LEU A 141 -10.71 11.30 52.62
N ALA A 142 -10.43 11.56 51.35
CA ALA A 142 -9.25 11.01 50.68
C ALA A 142 -7.94 11.48 51.33
N VAL A 143 -7.84 12.75 51.71
CA VAL A 143 -6.65 13.28 52.40
C VAL A 143 -6.53 12.77 53.84
N ALA A 144 -7.64 12.67 54.58
CA ALA A 144 -7.62 12.09 55.94
C ALA A 144 -7.11 10.64 55.92
N MET A 145 -7.56 9.84 54.93
CA MET A 145 -7.07 8.48 54.73
C MET A 145 -5.63 8.40 54.27
N GLN A 146 -5.21 9.31 53.39
CA GLN A 146 -3.82 9.38 52.94
C GLN A 146 -2.85 9.61 54.12
N GLN A 147 -3.29 10.38 55.12
CA GLN A 147 -2.53 10.71 56.31
C GLN A 147 -2.72 9.74 57.49
N GLY A 148 -3.69 8.82 57.42
CA GLY A 148 -3.95 7.81 58.46
C GLY A 148 -4.74 8.34 59.67
N HIS A 149 -5.64 9.30 59.46
CA HIS A 149 -6.38 9.98 60.52
C HIS A 149 -7.71 9.29 60.85
N ASP A 150 -7.64 8.13 61.51
CA ASP A 150 -8.78 7.24 61.79
C ASP A 150 -10.02 7.96 62.37
N LYS A 151 -9.81 8.87 63.33
CA LYS A 151 -10.91 9.61 63.98
C LYS A 151 -11.64 10.51 63.00
N VAL A 152 -10.90 11.27 62.20
CA VAL A 152 -11.48 12.15 61.18
C VAL A 152 -12.16 11.33 60.07
N VAL A 153 -11.56 10.21 59.66
CA VAL A 153 -12.15 9.29 58.68
C VAL A 153 -13.51 8.79 59.16
N ALA A 154 -13.60 8.33 60.42
CA ALA A 154 -14.87 7.90 61.01
C ALA A 154 -15.92 9.03 60.97
N VAL A 155 -15.55 10.25 61.38
CA VAL A 155 -16.45 11.42 61.38
C VAL A 155 -16.99 11.75 59.98
N LEU A 156 -16.10 11.76 58.97
CA LEU A 156 -16.48 12.05 57.60
C LEU A 156 -17.37 10.96 56.99
N LEU A 157 -17.13 9.69 57.34
CA LEU A 157 -17.95 8.57 56.89
C LEU A 157 -19.34 8.55 57.54
N GLU A 158 -19.43 8.83 58.84
CA GLU A 158 -20.70 8.99 59.58
C GLU A 158 -21.59 10.08 58.95
N SER A 159 -20.96 11.13 58.42
CA SER A 159 -21.65 12.29 57.85
C SER A 159 -21.97 12.14 56.35
N ASP A 160 -21.41 11.13 55.65
CA ASP A 160 -21.57 10.93 54.20
C ASP A 160 -22.76 10.05 53.83
N THR A 161 -23.80 10.70 53.28
CA THR A 161 -25.06 10.07 52.86
C THR A 161 -25.12 9.75 51.35
N ARG A 162 -24.12 10.14 50.53
CA ARG A 162 -24.24 10.14 49.05
C ARG A 162 -23.23 9.28 48.28
N GLY A 163 -22.29 8.60 48.93
CA GLY A 163 -21.47 7.51 48.36
C GLY A 163 -20.45 7.86 47.26
N LYS A 164 -20.55 9.03 46.60
CA LYS A 164 -19.63 9.44 45.51
C LYS A 164 -18.18 9.70 45.95
N VAL A 165 -17.96 9.99 47.24
CA VAL A 165 -16.66 10.39 47.82
C VAL A 165 -15.81 9.18 48.23
N ARG A 166 -16.41 7.98 48.33
CA ARG A 166 -15.80 6.77 48.91
C ARG A 166 -14.91 5.99 47.93
N LEU A 167 -15.03 6.23 46.63
CA LEU A 167 -14.35 5.46 45.58
C LEU A 167 -12.82 5.70 45.53
N PRO A 168 -12.28 6.94 45.61
CA PRO A 168 -10.83 7.16 45.71
C PRO A 168 -10.27 6.67 47.04
N ALA A 169 -11.05 6.80 48.10
CA ALA A 169 -10.72 6.42 49.47
C ALA A 169 -10.38 4.92 49.60
N LEU A 170 -11.19 4.02 49.03
CA LEU A 170 -10.93 2.57 49.10
C LEU A 170 -9.64 2.15 48.37
N HIS A 171 -9.31 2.79 47.24
CA HIS A 171 -8.04 2.57 46.54
C HIS A 171 -6.83 3.02 47.38
N ILE A 172 -6.97 4.13 48.11
CA ILE A 172 -5.92 4.66 49.01
C ILE A 172 -5.72 3.70 50.18
N ALA A 173 -6.79 3.25 50.84
CA ALA A 173 -6.70 2.23 51.88
C ALA A 173 -6.02 0.98 51.36
N ALA A 174 -6.39 0.52 50.16
CA ALA A 174 -5.80 -0.68 49.58
C ALA A 174 -4.29 -0.56 49.29
N LYS A 175 -3.85 0.63 48.88
CA LYS A 175 -2.43 0.95 48.69
C LYS A 175 -1.65 0.98 50.02
N LYS A 176 -2.27 1.50 51.09
CA LYS A 176 -1.64 1.72 52.41
C LYS A 176 -1.76 0.53 53.37
N ASP A 177 -2.50 -0.51 52.99
CA ASP A 177 -2.86 -1.64 53.85
C ASP A 177 -3.70 -1.23 55.07
N ASP A 178 -4.52 -0.18 54.94
CA ASP A 178 -5.39 0.31 56.02
C ASP A 178 -6.70 -0.48 56.09
N VAL A 179 -6.61 -1.67 56.68
CA VAL A 179 -7.72 -2.63 56.81
C VAL A 179 -8.88 -2.03 57.62
N LYS A 180 -8.61 -1.19 58.61
CA LYS A 180 -9.64 -0.58 59.46
C LYS A 180 -10.50 0.39 58.66
N ALA A 181 -9.86 1.34 57.97
CA ALA A 181 -10.58 2.30 57.15
C ALA A 181 -11.30 1.62 55.98
N ALA A 182 -10.70 0.61 55.36
CA ALA A 182 -11.37 -0.20 54.33
C ALA A 182 -12.60 -0.95 54.88
N THR A 183 -12.54 -1.46 56.12
CA THR A 183 -13.69 -2.13 56.76
C THR A 183 -14.85 -1.16 56.90
N LEU A 184 -14.60 0.04 57.45
CA LEU A 184 -15.61 1.10 57.59
C LEU A 184 -16.19 1.53 56.24
N LEU A 185 -15.36 1.65 55.20
CA LEU A 185 -15.81 1.99 53.85
C LEU A 185 -16.73 0.95 53.23
N LEU A 186 -16.59 -0.32 53.61
CA LEU A 186 -17.34 -1.46 53.08
C LEU A 186 -18.52 -1.89 53.98
N GLU A 187 -18.76 -1.23 55.12
CA GLU A 187 -19.81 -1.58 56.09
C GLU A 187 -21.25 -1.27 55.65
N ASN A 188 -21.48 -0.85 54.41
CA ASN A 188 -22.82 -0.52 53.88
C ASN A 188 -23.05 -1.04 52.45
N ASP A 189 -22.66 -2.28 52.15
CA ASP A 189 -22.92 -2.98 50.87
C ASP A 189 -22.35 -2.27 49.61
N HIS A 190 -21.18 -1.64 49.78
CA HIS A 190 -20.50 -0.96 48.68
C HIS A 190 -19.71 -1.96 47.84
N ASN A 191 -19.74 -1.77 46.52
CA ASN A 191 -19.01 -2.62 45.58
C ASN A 191 -17.49 -2.57 45.88
N PRO A 192 -16.83 -3.69 46.24
CA PRO A 192 -15.39 -3.72 46.46
C PRO A 192 -14.57 -3.68 45.15
N ASP A 193 -15.19 -3.93 43.99
CA ASP A 193 -14.58 -3.91 42.65
C ASP A 193 -14.71 -2.56 41.94
N VAL A 194 -14.72 -1.48 42.73
CA VAL A 194 -14.72 -0.13 42.19
C VAL A 194 -13.45 0.13 41.39
N THR A 195 -13.58 0.62 40.17
CA THR A 195 -12.42 0.79 39.28
C THR A 195 -11.89 2.22 39.30
N SER A 196 -10.58 2.37 39.38
CA SER A 196 -9.88 3.61 39.05
C SER A 196 -9.97 3.96 37.56
N LYS A 197 -9.45 5.12 37.14
CA LYS A 197 -9.39 5.53 35.71
C LYS A 197 -8.66 4.53 34.81
N SER A 198 -7.68 3.80 35.35
CA SER A 198 -6.94 2.74 34.64
C SER A 198 -7.69 1.40 34.59
N GLY A 199 -8.84 1.29 35.25
CA GLY A 199 -9.61 0.06 35.36
C GLY A 199 -9.15 -0.86 36.50
N PHE A 200 -8.16 -0.47 37.30
CA PHE A 200 -7.71 -1.25 38.46
C PHE A 200 -8.68 -1.12 39.62
N THR A 201 -9.02 -2.25 40.24
CA THR A 201 -9.77 -2.34 41.50
C THR A 201 -8.84 -2.21 42.72
N PRO A 202 -9.37 -1.96 43.93
CA PRO A 202 -8.61 -2.05 45.17
C PRO A 202 -7.79 -3.35 45.29
N LEU A 203 -8.32 -4.49 44.83
CA LEU A 203 -7.61 -5.76 44.88
C LEU A 203 -6.39 -5.81 43.94
N HIS A 204 -6.44 -5.16 42.77
CA HIS A 204 -5.27 -5.00 41.91
C HIS A 204 -4.18 -4.19 42.59
N ILE A 205 -4.56 -3.12 43.29
CA ILE A 205 -3.63 -2.27 44.02
C ILE A 205 -3.02 -3.04 45.19
N ALA A 206 -3.83 -3.71 46.02
CA ALA A 206 -3.33 -4.56 47.10
C ALA A 206 -2.36 -5.62 46.55
N SER A 207 -2.67 -6.20 45.39
CA SER A 207 -1.81 -7.19 44.71
C SER A 207 -0.47 -6.63 44.23
N HIS A 208 -0.45 -5.38 43.78
CA HIS A 208 0.76 -4.67 43.38
C HIS A 208 1.73 -4.46 44.56
N TYR A 209 1.21 -4.05 45.71
CA TYR A 209 2.05 -3.77 46.88
C TYR A 209 2.36 -5.04 47.70
N GLY A 210 1.51 -6.07 47.60
CA GLY A 210 1.61 -7.30 48.39
C GLY A 210 0.88 -7.20 49.74
N ASN A 211 -0.19 -6.40 49.80
CA ASN A 211 -0.93 -6.11 51.03
C ASN A 211 -1.95 -7.24 51.32
N GLU A 212 -1.48 -8.33 51.92
CA GLU A 212 -2.25 -9.59 52.12
C GLU A 212 -3.46 -9.43 53.03
N ALA A 213 -3.33 -8.64 54.10
CA ALA A 213 -4.42 -8.40 55.06
C ALA A 213 -5.57 -7.66 54.38
N MET A 214 -5.25 -6.59 53.64
CA MET A 214 -6.20 -5.89 52.80
C MET A 214 -6.85 -6.79 51.75
N ALA A 215 -6.08 -7.59 51.01
CA ALA A 215 -6.63 -8.46 49.98
C ALA A 215 -7.63 -9.47 50.56
N ASN A 216 -7.33 -10.05 51.73
CA ASN A 216 -8.27 -10.91 52.45
C ASN A 216 -9.58 -10.20 52.80
N LEU A 217 -9.50 -8.98 53.35
CA LEU A 217 -10.68 -8.18 53.66
C LEU A 217 -11.52 -7.92 52.40
N LEU A 218 -10.88 -7.47 51.31
CA LEU A 218 -11.57 -7.17 50.05
C LEU A 218 -12.29 -8.40 49.49
N ILE A 219 -11.63 -9.56 49.47
CA ILE A 219 -12.22 -10.82 48.99
C ILE A 219 -13.35 -11.27 49.91
N GLN A 220 -13.20 -11.17 51.24
CA GLN A 220 -14.28 -11.48 52.20
C GLN A 220 -15.50 -10.57 52.01
N LYS A 221 -15.28 -9.33 51.59
CA LYS A 221 -16.35 -8.36 51.27
C LYS A 221 -16.87 -8.47 49.84
N GLY A 222 -16.48 -9.53 49.10
CA GLY A 222 -17.05 -9.86 47.80
C GLY A 222 -16.27 -9.37 46.58
N ALA A 223 -15.00 -8.95 46.72
CA ALA A 223 -14.16 -8.59 45.57
C ALA A 223 -13.93 -9.80 44.66
N ASP A 224 -14.12 -9.63 43.35
CA ASP A 224 -13.80 -10.64 42.36
C ASP A 224 -12.28 -10.81 42.25
N VAL A 225 -11.80 -11.96 42.73
CA VAL A 225 -10.39 -12.36 42.66
C VAL A 225 -9.86 -12.43 41.22
N ASN A 226 -10.75 -12.59 40.25
CA ASN A 226 -10.47 -12.69 38.82
C ASN A 226 -10.83 -11.43 38.02
N TYR A 227 -11.16 -10.32 38.69
CA TYR A 227 -11.59 -9.11 38.02
C TYR A 227 -10.59 -8.70 36.94
N ALA A 228 -11.07 -8.50 35.73
CA ALA A 228 -10.23 -8.17 34.59
C ALA A 228 -10.24 -6.65 34.37
N ALA A 229 -9.12 -6.00 34.70
CA ALA A 229 -8.91 -4.59 34.37
C ALA A 229 -8.71 -4.38 32.86
N LYS A 230 -8.39 -3.14 32.45
CA LYS A 230 -7.99 -2.85 31.07
C LYS A 230 -6.92 -3.83 30.58
N HIS A 231 -7.05 -4.28 29.34
CA HIS A 231 -6.21 -5.32 28.71
C HIS A 231 -6.29 -6.71 29.37
N ASN A 232 -7.39 -7.01 30.08
CA ASN A 232 -7.61 -8.29 30.75
C ASN A 232 -6.51 -8.64 31.78
N ILE A 233 -5.99 -7.62 32.46
CA ILE A 233 -5.02 -7.82 33.54
C ILE A 233 -5.80 -8.20 34.79
N SER A 234 -5.45 -9.30 35.44
CA SER A 234 -6.04 -9.75 36.70
C SER A 234 -5.13 -9.42 37.89
N PRO A 235 -5.63 -9.43 39.15
CA PRO A 235 -4.81 -9.24 40.34
C PRO A 235 -3.62 -10.22 40.41
N LEU A 236 -3.82 -11.46 39.96
CA LEU A 236 -2.78 -12.49 39.91
C LEU A 236 -1.67 -12.14 38.91
N HIS A 237 -1.98 -11.56 37.75
CA HIS A 237 -0.96 -11.06 36.82
C HIS A 237 -0.10 -9.97 37.48
N VAL A 238 -0.72 -9.07 38.23
CA VAL A 238 -0.04 -7.98 38.92
C VAL A 238 0.88 -8.53 40.00
N ALA A 239 0.35 -9.37 40.90
CA ALA A 239 1.15 -10.01 41.95
C ALA A 239 2.34 -10.80 41.37
N ALA A 240 2.11 -11.52 40.26
CA ALA A 240 3.16 -12.28 39.59
C ALA A 240 4.23 -11.40 38.93
N LYS A 241 3.83 -10.30 38.28
CA LYS A 241 4.75 -9.33 37.64
C LYS A 241 5.68 -8.65 38.65
N TRP A 242 5.23 -8.46 39.89
CA TRP A 242 5.96 -7.75 40.95
C TRP A 242 6.55 -8.68 42.02
N GLY A 243 6.52 -10.00 41.80
CA GLY A 243 7.19 -10.96 42.66
C GLY A 243 6.58 -11.09 44.05
N LYS A 244 5.27 -10.86 44.19
CA LYS A 244 4.57 -10.89 45.48
C LYS A 244 4.17 -12.32 45.83
N THR A 245 5.14 -13.15 46.22
CA THR A 245 5.00 -14.60 46.44
C THR A 245 3.81 -14.96 47.36
N ASN A 246 3.72 -14.33 48.54
CA ASN A 246 2.62 -14.61 49.47
C ASN A 246 1.25 -14.18 48.91
N MET A 247 1.20 -13.03 48.21
CA MET A 247 -0.01 -12.57 47.56
C MET A 247 -0.45 -13.51 46.43
N VAL A 248 0.49 -14.03 45.65
CA VAL A 248 0.21 -15.06 44.63
C VAL A 248 -0.38 -16.31 45.29
N ALA A 249 0.21 -16.77 46.40
CA ALA A 249 -0.30 -17.92 47.14
C ALA A 249 -1.74 -17.68 47.64
N LEU A 250 -1.99 -16.51 48.23
CA LEU A 250 -3.29 -16.09 48.74
C LEU A 250 -4.34 -16.03 47.61
N LEU A 251 -4.04 -15.35 46.51
CA LEU A 251 -4.97 -15.21 45.38
C LEU A 251 -5.33 -16.58 44.80
N LEU A 252 -4.36 -17.49 44.64
CA LEU A 252 -4.61 -18.85 44.16
C LEU A 252 -5.48 -19.66 45.15
N GLU A 253 -5.24 -19.55 46.46
CA GLU A 253 -6.08 -20.18 47.49
C GLU A 253 -7.53 -19.67 47.42
N LYS A 254 -7.71 -18.39 47.11
CA LYS A 254 -9.03 -17.75 46.95
C LYS A 254 -9.65 -17.94 45.56
N GLY A 255 -9.11 -18.83 44.73
CA GLY A 255 -9.71 -19.20 43.43
C GLY A 255 -9.32 -18.31 42.25
N ALA A 256 -8.18 -17.61 42.31
CA ALA A 256 -7.63 -16.91 41.15
C ALA A 256 -7.30 -17.90 40.02
N SER A 257 -7.68 -17.54 38.80
CA SER A 257 -7.44 -18.30 37.59
C SER A 257 -5.96 -18.21 37.19
N ILE A 258 -5.25 -19.29 37.45
CA ILE A 258 -3.82 -19.44 37.14
C ILE A 258 -3.52 -19.37 35.63
N GLU A 259 -4.53 -19.67 34.80
CA GLU A 259 -4.45 -19.62 33.34
C GLU A 259 -5.07 -18.37 32.73
N SER A 260 -5.46 -17.38 33.54
CA SER A 260 -6.00 -16.12 33.03
C SER A 260 -5.03 -15.51 32.02
N LYS A 261 -5.57 -14.93 30.95
CA LYS A 261 -4.79 -14.35 29.85
C LYS A 261 -5.08 -12.88 29.68
N THR A 262 -4.02 -12.08 29.59
CA THR A 262 -4.13 -10.69 29.14
C THR A 262 -4.61 -10.63 27.69
N ARG A 263 -4.88 -9.41 27.19
CA ARG A 263 -5.22 -9.16 25.80
C ARG A 263 -4.22 -9.77 24.83
N ASP A 264 -2.93 -9.83 25.18
CA ASP A 264 -1.87 -10.37 24.31
C ASP A 264 -1.53 -11.83 24.59
N GLY A 265 -2.33 -12.49 25.44
CA GLY A 265 -2.19 -13.91 25.76
C GLY A 265 -1.14 -14.21 26.83
N LEU A 266 -0.64 -13.20 27.55
CA LEU A 266 0.26 -13.43 28.68
C LEU A 266 -0.52 -14.06 29.84
N THR A 267 0.05 -15.09 30.46
CA THR A 267 -0.44 -15.66 31.73
C THR A 267 0.37 -15.09 32.90
N PRO A 268 -0.05 -15.27 34.17
CA PRO A 268 0.76 -14.88 35.33
C PRO A 268 2.17 -15.49 35.31
N LEU A 269 2.31 -16.73 34.82
CA LEU A 269 3.60 -17.40 34.65
C LEU A 269 4.51 -16.67 33.64
N HIS A 270 3.96 -16.13 32.55
CA HIS A 270 4.73 -15.30 31.62
C HIS A 270 5.23 -14.02 32.30
N CYS A 271 4.37 -13.36 33.07
CA CYS A 271 4.72 -12.13 33.79
C CYS A 271 5.85 -12.38 34.80
N ALA A 272 5.74 -13.43 35.61
CA ALA A 272 6.77 -13.80 36.58
C ALA A 272 8.10 -14.17 35.89
N ALA A 273 8.05 -14.96 34.81
CA ALA A 273 9.23 -15.34 34.04
C ALA A 273 9.90 -14.13 33.37
N ARG A 274 9.12 -13.19 32.82
CA ARG A 274 9.63 -11.98 32.16
C ARG A 274 10.27 -10.99 33.11
N SER A 275 9.80 -10.94 34.36
CA SER A 275 10.35 -10.09 35.43
C SER A 275 11.44 -10.79 36.26
N GLY A 276 11.64 -12.10 36.06
CA GLY A 276 12.67 -12.87 36.75
C GLY A 276 12.34 -13.20 38.20
N HIS A 277 11.06 -13.36 38.54
CA HIS A 277 10.64 -13.75 39.89
C HIS A 277 10.60 -15.27 40.02
N GLU A 278 11.76 -15.88 40.24
CA GLU A 278 11.96 -17.32 40.19
C GLU A 278 11.10 -18.08 41.20
N GLN A 279 10.91 -17.55 42.41
CA GLN A 279 10.07 -18.14 43.46
C GLN A 279 8.58 -18.18 43.06
N VAL A 280 8.11 -17.13 42.37
CA VAL A 280 6.75 -17.07 41.85
C VAL A 280 6.58 -18.02 40.67
N VAL A 281 7.58 -18.10 39.79
CA VAL A 281 7.60 -19.07 38.68
C VAL A 281 7.48 -20.49 39.22
N ASP A 282 8.28 -20.85 40.22
CA ASP A 282 8.26 -22.17 40.85
C ASP A 282 6.90 -22.48 41.47
N MET A 283 6.39 -21.57 42.31
CA MET A 283 5.07 -21.71 42.93
C MET A 283 3.95 -21.87 41.91
N LEU A 284 3.93 -21.07 40.83
CA LEU A 284 2.90 -21.18 39.80
C LEU A 284 2.95 -22.54 39.13
N LEU A 285 4.14 -23.08 38.85
CA LEU A 285 4.29 -24.41 38.24
C LEU A 285 3.86 -25.54 39.18
N GLU A 286 4.22 -25.48 40.46
CA GLU A 286 3.78 -26.43 41.49
C GLU A 286 2.25 -26.43 41.65
N ARG A 287 1.60 -25.27 41.45
CA ARG A 287 0.14 -25.10 41.47
C ARG A 287 -0.53 -25.43 40.13
N GLY A 288 0.21 -26.03 39.20
CA GLY A 288 -0.33 -26.55 37.94
C GLY A 288 -0.44 -25.51 36.82
N ALA A 289 0.30 -24.40 36.87
CA ALA A 289 0.33 -23.45 35.76
C ALA A 289 0.86 -24.15 34.49
N PRO A 290 0.20 -23.97 33.33
CA PRO A 290 0.62 -24.58 32.07
C PRO A 290 1.97 -24.00 31.59
N ILE A 291 3.03 -24.80 31.74
CA ILE A 291 4.41 -24.41 31.46
C ILE A 291 4.66 -24.01 29.99
N SER A 292 3.89 -24.57 29.06
CA SER A 292 3.98 -24.33 27.61
C SER A 292 2.83 -23.45 27.09
N SER A 293 2.20 -22.66 27.97
CA SER A 293 1.23 -21.66 27.51
C SER A 293 1.89 -20.68 26.56
N LYS A 294 1.15 -20.27 25.52
CA LYS A 294 1.66 -19.35 24.50
C LYS A 294 0.89 -18.05 24.46
N THR A 295 1.62 -16.95 24.27
CA THR A 295 1.07 -15.64 23.91
C THR A 295 0.51 -15.66 22.49
N LYS A 296 -0.09 -14.55 22.05
CA LYS A 296 -0.55 -14.39 20.65
C LYS A 296 0.55 -14.64 19.61
N ASN A 297 1.79 -14.23 19.92
CA ASN A 297 2.94 -14.42 19.04
C ASN A 297 3.66 -15.76 19.30
N GLY A 298 3.05 -16.66 20.08
CA GLY A 298 3.61 -17.99 20.32
C GLY A 298 4.71 -18.05 21.37
N LEU A 299 5.02 -16.97 22.09
CA LEU A 299 6.05 -16.99 23.12
C LEU A 299 5.57 -17.78 24.33
N ALA A 300 6.39 -18.74 24.76
CA ALA A 300 6.25 -19.45 26.02
C ALA A 300 6.99 -18.74 27.18
N PRO A 301 6.75 -19.08 28.45
CA PRO A 301 7.44 -18.50 29.61
C PRO A 301 8.98 -18.59 29.52
N LEU A 302 9.53 -19.65 28.93
CA LEU A 302 10.98 -19.78 28.74
C LEU A 302 11.54 -18.69 27.80
N HIS A 303 10.79 -18.28 26.77
CA HIS A 303 11.17 -17.16 25.90
C HIS A 303 11.18 -15.83 26.68
N MET A 304 10.22 -15.66 27.60
CA MET A 304 10.13 -14.47 28.44
C MET A 304 11.31 -14.34 29.40
N ALA A 305 11.68 -15.44 30.07
CA ALA A 305 12.88 -15.49 30.90
C ALA A 305 14.14 -15.24 30.08
N ALA A 306 14.21 -15.81 28.87
CA ALA A 306 15.33 -15.60 27.97
C ALA A 306 15.44 -14.15 27.49
N GLN A 307 14.33 -13.44 27.27
CA GLN A 307 14.33 -12.02 26.88
C GLN A 307 14.82 -11.09 28.00
N GLY A 308 14.51 -11.41 29.26
CA GLY A 308 14.86 -10.60 30.44
C GLY A 308 16.23 -10.88 31.07
N GLU A 309 17.04 -11.77 30.49
CA GLU A 309 18.30 -12.27 31.10
C GLU A 309 18.10 -12.99 32.46
N HIS A 310 16.93 -13.56 32.69
CA HIS A 310 16.59 -14.18 33.98
C HIS A 310 16.99 -15.66 34.01
N VAL A 311 18.27 -15.90 34.31
CA VAL A 311 18.89 -17.23 34.31
C VAL A 311 18.19 -18.18 35.28
N ASP A 312 17.82 -17.73 36.49
CA ASP A 312 17.24 -18.60 37.51
C ASP A 312 15.77 -18.94 37.23
N ALA A 313 14.98 -17.97 36.73
CA ALA A 313 13.65 -18.26 36.21
C ALA A 313 13.70 -19.26 35.04
N ALA A 314 14.63 -19.10 34.10
CA ALA A 314 14.84 -20.05 33.00
C ALA A 314 15.29 -21.43 33.52
N ARG A 315 16.14 -21.48 34.54
CA ARG A 315 16.61 -22.73 35.18
C ARG A 315 15.46 -23.49 35.82
N ILE A 316 14.58 -22.81 36.55
CA ILE A 316 13.39 -23.41 37.17
C ILE A 316 12.43 -23.93 36.09
N LEU A 317 12.17 -23.15 35.04
CA LEU A 317 11.35 -23.60 33.92
C LEU A 317 11.90 -24.87 33.28
N LEU A 318 13.21 -24.93 33.02
CA LEU A 318 13.86 -26.13 32.46
C LEU A 318 13.88 -27.30 33.45
N TYR A 319 13.97 -27.03 34.76
CA TYR A 319 13.87 -28.06 35.81
C TYR A 319 12.48 -28.71 35.81
N HIS A 320 11.42 -27.92 35.67
CA HIS A 320 10.04 -28.38 35.47
C HIS A 320 9.73 -28.88 34.05
N ARG A 321 10.78 -29.21 33.28
CA ARG A 321 10.70 -29.81 31.94
C ARG A 321 10.03 -28.93 30.88
N ALA A 322 10.19 -27.61 30.94
CA ALA A 322 9.88 -26.74 29.81
C ALA A 322 10.67 -27.22 28.57
N PRO A 323 10.04 -27.35 27.39
CA PRO A 323 10.77 -27.77 26.20
C PRO A 323 11.78 -26.69 25.80
N VAL A 324 13.07 -27.05 25.78
CA VAL A 324 14.17 -26.11 25.56
C VAL A 324 14.10 -25.43 24.19
N ASP A 325 13.69 -26.19 23.17
CA ASP A 325 13.49 -25.74 21.78
C ASP A 325 12.01 -25.56 21.44
N GLU A 326 11.19 -25.19 22.44
CA GLU A 326 9.84 -24.72 22.14
C GLU A 326 9.91 -23.50 21.23
N VAL A 327 9.05 -23.45 20.21
CA VAL A 327 9.08 -22.40 19.19
C VAL A 327 7.89 -21.44 19.23
N THR A 328 8.14 -20.19 18.84
CA THR A 328 7.12 -19.17 18.57
C THR A 328 6.39 -19.42 17.24
N VAL A 329 5.47 -18.51 16.86
CA VAL A 329 4.82 -18.54 15.53
C VAL A 329 5.82 -18.40 14.38
N ASP A 330 6.92 -17.67 14.60
CA ASP A 330 8.01 -17.44 13.64
C ASP A 330 9.14 -18.47 13.78
N TYR A 331 8.86 -19.58 14.47
CA TYR A 331 9.82 -20.66 14.72
C TYR A 331 11.05 -20.24 15.55
N LEU A 332 10.97 -19.15 16.33
CA LEU A 332 12.06 -18.74 17.21
C LEU A 332 12.06 -19.62 18.46
N THR A 333 13.22 -20.15 18.84
CA THR A 333 13.43 -20.79 20.15
C THR A 333 13.87 -19.77 21.20
N ALA A 334 13.88 -20.16 22.48
CA ALA A 334 14.44 -19.32 23.54
C ALA A 334 15.92 -18.93 23.29
N LEU A 335 16.68 -19.80 22.61
CA LEU A 335 18.07 -19.53 22.24
C LEU A 335 18.18 -18.44 21.17
N HIS A 336 17.26 -18.38 20.20
CA HIS A 336 17.18 -17.27 19.24
C HIS A 336 16.93 -15.93 19.95
N VAL A 337 16.02 -15.90 20.92
CA VAL A 337 15.70 -14.70 21.72
C VAL A 337 16.92 -14.27 22.54
N ALA A 338 17.60 -15.21 23.22
CA ALA A 338 18.82 -14.91 23.97
C ALA A 338 19.93 -14.38 23.05
N ALA A 339 20.09 -14.94 21.85
CA ALA A 339 21.07 -14.49 20.85
C ALA A 339 20.75 -13.09 20.30
N HIS A 340 19.47 -12.79 20.07
CA HIS A 340 19.01 -11.46 19.67
C HIS A 340 19.36 -10.39 20.73
N CYS A 341 19.04 -10.67 21.99
CA CYS A 341 19.27 -9.75 23.09
C CYS A 341 20.75 -9.66 23.51
N GLY A 342 21.57 -10.68 23.19
CA GLY A 342 22.97 -10.75 23.60
C GLY A 342 23.19 -11.36 24.99
N HIS A 343 22.21 -12.11 25.48
CA HIS A 343 22.14 -12.63 26.85
C HIS A 343 22.96 -13.92 27.00
N VAL A 344 24.27 -13.77 27.14
CA VAL A 344 25.25 -14.87 27.14
C VAL A 344 24.96 -15.90 28.24
N ARG A 345 24.57 -15.48 29.44
CA ARG A 345 24.34 -16.39 30.58
C ARG A 345 23.14 -17.30 30.36
N VAL A 346 22.04 -16.75 29.82
CA VAL A 346 20.86 -17.54 29.47
C VAL A 346 21.17 -18.44 28.27
N ALA A 347 21.80 -17.91 27.22
CA ALA A 347 22.20 -18.71 26.06
C ALA A 347 23.06 -19.91 26.47
N LYS A 348 24.02 -19.71 27.38
CA LYS A 348 24.85 -20.79 27.94
C LYS A 348 24.00 -21.82 28.68
N LEU A 349 23.10 -21.39 29.56
CA LEU A 349 22.20 -22.30 30.27
C LEU A 349 21.36 -23.14 29.29
N LEU A 350 20.83 -22.54 28.22
CA LEU A 350 20.04 -23.24 27.22
C LEU A 350 20.89 -24.29 26.47
N LEU A 351 22.09 -23.92 26.04
CA LEU A 351 23.04 -24.83 25.37
C LEU A 351 23.50 -25.97 26.29
N ASP A 352 23.79 -25.68 27.56
CA ASP A 352 24.12 -26.67 28.60
C ASP A 352 22.95 -27.64 28.85
N ARG A 353 21.72 -27.26 28.47
CA ARG A 353 20.50 -28.07 28.52
C ARG A 353 20.07 -28.57 27.13
N ASN A 354 21.04 -28.76 26.24
CA ASN A 354 20.88 -29.36 24.92
C ASN A 354 19.96 -28.60 23.96
N ALA A 355 19.85 -27.27 24.08
CA ALA A 355 19.23 -26.46 23.03
C ALA A 355 19.98 -26.64 21.70
N ASP A 356 19.25 -26.80 20.60
CA ASP A 356 19.86 -26.91 19.28
C ASP A 356 20.46 -25.56 18.82
N ALA A 357 21.79 -25.48 18.81
CA ALA A 357 22.55 -24.32 18.34
C ALA A 357 22.30 -24.00 16.85
N ASN A 358 21.76 -24.94 16.09
CA ASN A 358 21.45 -24.85 14.67
C ASN A 358 19.94 -24.80 14.38
N ALA A 359 19.10 -24.65 15.40
CA ALA A 359 17.66 -24.52 15.24
C ALA A 359 17.35 -23.42 14.21
N ARG A 360 16.36 -23.67 13.35
CA ARG A 360 16.02 -22.78 12.23
C ARG A 360 14.67 -22.09 12.48
N ALA A 361 14.68 -20.75 12.47
CA ALA A 361 13.48 -19.93 12.43
C ALA A 361 12.79 -19.97 11.04
N LEU A 362 11.67 -19.26 10.89
CA LEU A 362 10.82 -19.29 9.67
C LEU A 362 11.59 -19.03 8.37
N ASN A 363 12.56 -18.10 8.39
CA ASN A 363 13.38 -17.74 7.23
C ASN A 363 14.74 -18.47 7.20
N GLY A 364 14.88 -19.56 7.96
CA GLY A 364 16.12 -20.34 8.04
C GLY A 364 17.22 -19.68 8.86
N PHE A 365 16.91 -18.59 9.58
CA PHE A 365 17.86 -17.97 10.50
C PHE A 365 18.14 -18.92 11.66
N THR A 366 19.43 -19.12 11.96
CA THR A 366 19.88 -19.80 13.17
C THR A 366 20.21 -18.77 14.26
N PRO A 367 20.38 -19.18 15.54
CA PRO A 367 20.85 -18.27 16.60
C PRO A 367 22.16 -17.55 16.23
N LEU A 368 23.06 -18.22 15.49
CA LEU A 368 24.32 -17.65 15.03
C LEU A 368 24.09 -16.50 14.03
N HIS A 369 23.18 -16.65 13.07
CA HIS A 369 22.81 -15.56 12.14
C HIS A 369 22.27 -14.34 12.89
N ILE A 370 21.41 -14.55 13.88
CA ILE A 370 20.82 -13.47 14.67
C ILE A 370 21.90 -12.77 15.51
N ALA A 371 22.78 -13.54 16.17
CA ALA A 371 23.90 -12.99 16.93
C ALA A 371 24.84 -12.15 16.05
N CYS A 372 25.14 -12.62 14.82
CA CYS A 372 25.88 -11.86 13.81
C CYS A 372 25.14 -10.57 13.40
N LYS A 373 23.84 -10.65 13.09
CA LYS A 373 23.01 -9.48 12.71
C LYS A 373 23.00 -8.41 13.81
N LYS A 374 22.92 -8.83 15.07
CA LYS A 374 22.81 -7.94 16.24
C LYS A 374 24.17 -7.60 16.87
N ASN A 375 25.27 -7.95 16.22
CA ASN A 375 26.63 -7.68 16.68
C ASN A 375 26.93 -8.20 18.11
N ARG A 376 26.56 -9.45 18.41
CA ARG A 376 26.71 -10.08 19.73
C ARG A 376 27.89 -11.04 19.78
N ILE A 377 29.12 -10.52 19.71
CA ILE A 377 30.36 -11.34 19.61
C ILE A 377 30.47 -12.43 20.68
N LYS A 378 30.20 -12.12 21.95
CA LYS A 378 30.27 -13.13 23.04
C LYS A 378 29.28 -14.28 22.87
N VAL A 379 28.12 -14.02 22.24
CA VAL A 379 27.16 -15.08 21.91
C VAL A 379 27.61 -15.85 20.68
N VAL A 380 28.20 -15.19 19.67
CA VAL A 380 28.81 -15.85 18.51
C VAL A 380 29.89 -16.84 18.95
N GLU A 381 30.83 -16.41 19.79
CA GLU A 381 31.88 -17.27 20.38
C GLU A 381 31.27 -18.47 21.11
N LEU A 382 30.26 -18.22 21.94
CA LEU A 382 29.58 -19.27 22.70
C LEU A 382 28.86 -20.28 21.80
N LEU A 383 28.17 -19.81 20.77
CA LEU A 383 27.41 -20.65 19.84
C LEU A 383 28.34 -21.55 19.02
N LEU A 384 29.45 -20.99 18.49
CA LEU A 384 30.45 -21.77 17.74
C LEU A 384 31.11 -22.83 18.63
N LYS A 385 31.40 -22.49 19.90
CA LYS A 385 31.90 -23.46 20.87
C LYS A 385 30.92 -24.63 21.13
N HIS A 386 29.62 -24.41 20.97
CA HIS A 386 28.57 -25.43 21.12
C HIS A 386 28.09 -26.01 19.79
N GLY A 387 28.92 -25.97 18.74
CA GLY A 387 28.65 -26.66 17.49
C GLY A 387 27.66 -25.97 16.56
N ALA A 388 27.43 -24.65 16.71
CA ALA A 388 26.73 -23.89 15.68
C ALA A 388 27.52 -23.96 14.36
N SER A 389 26.82 -24.26 13.26
CA SER A 389 27.40 -24.40 11.95
C SER A 389 27.70 -23.02 11.36
N ILE A 390 28.99 -22.78 11.12
CA ILE A 390 29.48 -21.55 10.51
C ILE A 390 29.06 -21.40 9.03
N SER A 391 28.72 -22.52 8.38
CA SER A 391 28.28 -22.60 6.98
C SER A 391 26.77 -22.77 6.83
N ALA A 392 26.00 -22.71 7.92
CA ALA A 392 24.54 -22.76 7.84
C ALA A 392 24.01 -21.63 6.96
N THR A 393 22.95 -21.89 6.18
CA THR A 393 22.35 -20.90 5.30
C THR A 393 20.89 -20.63 5.63
N THR A 394 20.46 -19.38 5.51
CA THR A 394 19.02 -19.00 5.49
C THR A 394 18.31 -19.57 4.26
N GLU A 395 16.99 -19.40 4.16
CA GLU A 395 16.23 -19.76 2.94
C GLU A 395 16.69 -18.97 1.70
N SER A 396 17.29 -17.78 1.89
CA SER A 396 17.91 -16.97 0.83
C SER A 396 19.38 -17.31 0.57
N GLY A 397 19.93 -18.34 1.22
CA GLY A 397 21.33 -18.75 1.05
C GLY A 397 22.35 -17.87 1.78
N LEU A 398 21.93 -17.02 2.73
CA LEU A 398 22.86 -16.19 3.51
C LEU A 398 23.53 -17.04 4.59
N THR A 399 24.85 -16.97 4.68
CA THR A 399 25.63 -17.52 5.80
C THR A 399 25.79 -16.48 6.92
N PRO A 400 26.25 -16.84 8.13
CA PRO A 400 26.59 -15.87 9.17
C PRO A 400 27.59 -14.81 8.70
N LEU A 401 28.56 -15.19 7.85
CA LEU A 401 29.54 -14.26 7.29
C LEU A 401 28.91 -13.24 6.33
N HIS A 402 27.93 -13.65 5.51
CA HIS A 402 27.16 -12.71 4.68
C HIS A 402 26.47 -11.65 5.53
N VAL A 403 25.76 -12.10 6.58
CA VAL A 403 25.01 -11.22 7.48
C VAL A 403 25.96 -10.27 8.22
N ALA A 404 27.04 -10.77 8.80
CA ALA A 404 28.04 -9.95 9.50
C ALA A 404 28.70 -8.94 8.56
N SER A 405 29.01 -9.34 7.32
CA SER A 405 29.64 -8.48 6.31
C SER A 405 28.73 -7.36 5.85
N PHE A 406 27.45 -7.66 5.59
CA PHE A 406 26.46 -6.66 5.21
C PHE A 406 26.19 -5.66 6.36
N MET A 407 26.08 -6.17 7.59
CA MET A 407 25.81 -5.34 8.77
C MET A 407 27.03 -4.53 9.25
N GLY A 408 28.23 -4.75 8.69
CA GLY A 408 29.46 -4.05 9.09
C GLY A 408 30.04 -4.53 10.43
N CYS A 409 29.76 -5.76 10.85
CA CYS A 409 30.20 -6.30 12.15
C CYS A 409 31.65 -6.79 12.08
N MET A 410 32.62 -5.87 12.00
CA MET A 410 34.04 -6.14 11.75
C MET A 410 34.64 -7.24 12.62
N ASN A 411 34.48 -7.15 13.94
CA ASN A 411 35.06 -8.14 14.86
C ASN A 411 34.46 -9.54 14.65
N ILE A 412 33.17 -9.62 14.31
CA ILE A 412 32.52 -10.89 14.01
C ILE A 412 32.99 -11.43 12.65
N VAL A 413 33.15 -10.58 11.64
CA VAL A 413 33.70 -10.99 10.33
C VAL A 413 35.10 -11.59 10.49
N ILE A 414 35.98 -10.91 11.22
CA ILE A 414 37.34 -11.40 11.51
C ILE A 414 37.26 -12.74 12.25
N TYR A 415 36.43 -12.81 13.29
CA TYR A 415 36.29 -14.03 14.09
C TYR A 415 35.76 -15.20 13.27
N LEU A 416 34.76 -14.99 12.40
CA LEU A 416 34.23 -16.03 11.53
C LEU A 416 35.28 -16.52 10.52
N LEU A 417 36.06 -15.62 9.91
CA LEU A 417 37.13 -15.98 8.99
C LEU A 417 38.26 -16.76 9.68
N GLN A 418 38.62 -16.40 10.91
CA GLN A 418 39.58 -17.14 11.74
C GLN A 418 39.10 -18.56 12.11
N HIS A 419 37.80 -18.79 12.06
CA HIS A 419 37.15 -20.09 12.27
C HIS A 419 36.72 -20.75 10.95
N ASP A 420 37.48 -20.51 9.88
CA ASP A 420 37.35 -21.14 8.56
C ASP A 420 36.02 -20.88 7.82
N ALA A 421 35.34 -19.75 8.09
CA ALA A 421 34.24 -19.31 7.25
C ALA A 421 34.75 -18.98 5.83
N SER A 422 34.22 -19.65 4.80
CA SER A 422 34.57 -19.32 3.42
C SER A 422 34.00 -17.95 3.01
N PRO A 423 34.84 -17.03 2.46
CA PRO A 423 34.41 -15.71 2.01
C PRO A 423 33.72 -15.72 0.63
N ASP A 424 33.58 -16.89 0.00
CA ASP A 424 33.09 -17.04 -1.39
C ASP A 424 31.83 -17.90 -1.51
N VAL A 425 31.20 -18.28 -0.39
CA VAL A 425 29.91 -18.99 -0.45
C VAL A 425 28.90 -18.11 -1.17
N PRO A 426 28.21 -18.59 -2.23
CA PRO A 426 27.18 -17.81 -2.90
C PRO A 426 25.81 -17.96 -2.23
N THR A 427 25.03 -16.89 -2.21
CA THR A 427 23.59 -16.93 -1.92
C THR A 427 22.79 -17.57 -3.07
N VAL A 428 21.47 -17.68 -2.92
CA VAL A 428 20.57 -18.11 -4.03
C VAL A 428 20.65 -17.19 -5.25
N ARG A 429 21.11 -15.94 -5.08
CA ARG A 429 21.34 -14.97 -6.16
C ARG A 429 22.78 -15.00 -6.69
N GLY A 430 23.62 -15.91 -6.22
CA GLY A 430 25.04 -15.96 -6.57
C GLY A 430 25.91 -14.89 -5.89
N GLU A 431 25.33 -14.04 -5.03
CA GLU A 431 26.09 -12.99 -4.34
C GLU A 431 26.93 -13.60 -3.21
N THR A 432 28.20 -13.21 -3.11
CA THR A 432 29.12 -13.57 -2.01
C THR A 432 29.09 -12.49 -0.90
N PRO A 433 29.69 -12.73 0.29
CA PRO A 433 29.87 -11.69 1.31
C PRO A 433 30.50 -10.39 0.77
N LEU A 434 31.43 -10.49 -0.19
CA LEU A 434 32.07 -9.34 -0.82
C LEU A 434 31.07 -8.47 -1.62
N HIS A 435 30.13 -9.09 -2.33
CA HIS A 435 29.06 -8.36 -3.02
C HIS A 435 28.18 -7.59 -2.04
N LEU A 436 27.79 -8.24 -0.94
CA LEU A 436 26.94 -7.64 0.08
C LEU A 436 27.66 -6.52 0.83
N ALA A 437 28.96 -6.67 1.11
CA ALA A 437 29.79 -5.62 1.70
C ALA A 437 29.93 -4.41 0.77
N ALA A 438 30.15 -4.64 -0.55
CA ALA A 438 30.17 -3.57 -1.55
C ALA A 438 28.83 -2.83 -1.64
N ARG A 439 27.72 -3.57 -1.59
CA ARG A 439 26.35 -3.02 -1.60
C ARG A 439 26.05 -2.18 -0.35
N ALA A 440 26.51 -2.62 0.81
CA ALA A 440 26.31 -1.95 2.09
C ALA A 440 27.35 -0.84 2.38
N ASN A 441 28.24 -0.55 1.42
CA ASN A 441 29.32 0.42 1.54
C ASN A 441 30.27 0.15 2.73
N GLN A 442 30.67 -1.11 2.92
CA GLN A 442 31.48 -1.56 4.07
C GLN A 442 32.97 -1.69 3.71
N THR A 443 33.65 -0.56 3.49
CA THR A 443 35.03 -0.51 2.97
C THR A 443 36.03 -1.33 3.80
N ASP A 444 35.97 -1.28 5.13
CA ASP A 444 36.87 -2.06 6.00
C ASP A 444 36.61 -3.56 5.91
N ILE A 445 35.35 -3.97 5.83
CA ILE A 445 34.96 -5.37 5.66
C ILE A 445 35.46 -5.90 4.31
N ILE A 446 35.33 -5.11 3.24
CA ILE A 446 35.85 -5.46 1.91
C ILE A 446 37.36 -5.70 1.99
N ARG A 447 38.10 -4.82 2.66
CA ARG A 447 39.54 -4.99 2.88
C ARG A 447 39.86 -6.28 3.63
N ILE A 448 39.09 -6.60 4.68
CA ILE A 448 39.26 -7.83 5.45
C ILE A 448 38.97 -9.06 4.59
N LEU A 449 37.86 -9.08 3.86
CA LEU A 449 37.47 -10.19 2.98
C LEU A 449 38.53 -10.45 1.90
N LEU A 450 38.98 -9.40 1.19
CA LEU A 450 40.00 -9.51 0.15
C LEU A 450 41.34 -10.02 0.70
N ARG A 451 41.76 -9.57 1.88
CA ARG A 451 42.97 -10.07 2.55
C ARG A 451 42.86 -11.53 3.00
N ASN A 452 41.64 -12.04 3.18
CA ASN A 452 41.36 -13.42 3.54
C ASN A 452 40.92 -14.27 2.32
N GLY A 453 41.31 -13.87 1.11
CA GLY A 453 41.18 -14.70 -0.08
C GLY A 453 39.83 -14.64 -0.80
N ALA A 454 38.97 -13.66 -0.50
CA ALA A 454 37.73 -13.46 -1.25
C ALA A 454 38.01 -13.20 -2.74
N GLN A 455 37.26 -13.85 -3.62
CA GLN A 455 37.36 -13.66 -5.06
C GLN A 455 36.82 -12.29 -5.47
N VAL A 456 37.73 -11.40 -5.87
CA VAL A 456 37.41 -10.01 -6.24
C VAL A 456 36.41 -9.92 -7.41
N ASP A 457 36.51 -10.84 -8.38
CA ASP A 457 35.65 -10.93 -9.57
C ASP A 457 34.62 -12.05 -9.48
N ALA A 458 34.23 -12.45 -8.26
CA ALA A 458 33.12 -13.39 -8.07
C ALA A 458 31.88 -12.91 -8.85
N ARG A 459 31.18 -13.83 -9.53
CA ARG A 459 30.04 -13.50 -10.40
C ARG A 459 28.72 -13.92 -9.76
N ALA A 460 27.88 -12.94 -9.48
CA ALA A 460 26.50 -13.14 -9.05
C ALA A 460 25.55 -13.35 -10.25
N ARG A 461 24.24 -13.35 -10.00
CA ARG A 461 23.20 -13.35 -11.05
C ARG A 461 23.44 -12.21 -12.04
N GLU A 462 23.11 -12.46 -13.31
CA GLU A 462 23.47 -11.60 -14.45
C GLU A 462 24.98 -11.39 -14.64
N GLN A 463 25.82 -12.25 -14.04
CA GLN A 463 27.28 -12.16 -14.08
C GLN A 463 27.86 -10.84 -13.55
N GLN A 464 27.15 -10.17 -12.63
CA GLN A 464 27.64 -8.95 -11.98
C GLN A 464 28.74 -9.30 -10.96
N THR A 465 29.80 -8.49 -10.96
CA THR A 465 30.90 -8.55 -9.97
C THR A 465 30.70 -7.48 -8.88
N PRO A 466 31.43 -7.53 -7.75
CA PRO A 466 31.42 -6.46 -6.75
C PRO A 466 31.75 -5.07 -7.33
N LEU A 467 32.63 -5.01 -8.34
CA LEU A 467 32.99 -3.77 -9.03
C LEU A 467 31.77 -3.13 -9.72
N HIS A 468 30.94 -3.92 -10.39
CA HIS A 468 29.70 -3.44 -11.00
C HIS A 468 28.72 -2.85 -9.97
N ILE A 469 28.62 -3.47 -8.78
CA ILE A 469 27.77 -2.96 -7.69
C ILE A 469 28.33 -1.64 -7.17
N ALA A 470 29.63 -1.58 -6.88
CA ALA A 470 30.28 -0.36 -6.40
C ALA A 470 30.15 0.79 -7.40
N SER A 471 30.30 0.51 -8.71
CA SER A 471 30.13 1.51 -9.75
C SER A 471 28.69 2.00 -9.91
N ARG A 472 27.69 1.13 -9.70
CA ARG A 472 26.28 1.53 -9.69
C ARG A 472 25.98 2.50 -8.55
N LEU A 473 26.53 2.23 -7.37
CA LEU A 473 26.26 2.99 -6.15
C LEU A 473 27.10 4.26 -6.03
N GLY A 474 28.11 4.46 -6.90
CA GLY A 474 28.97 5.64 -6.86
C GLY A 474 30.07 5.58 -5.79
N ASN A 475 30.37 4.40 -5.24
CA ASN A 475 31.31 4.26 -4.14
C ASN A 475 32.77 4.25 -4.65
N VAL A 476 33.36 5.43 -4.85
CA VAL A 476 34.70 5.63 -5.42
C VAL A 476 35.78 4.86 -4.64
N ASP A 477 35.78 4.95 -3.30
CA ASP A 477 36.76 4.27 -2.44
C ASP A 477 36.72 2.74 -2.63
N ILE A 478 35.53 2.17 -2.76
CA ILE A 478 35.35 0.73 -2.95
C ILE A 478 35.79 0.33 -4.36
N VAL A 479 35.46 1.13 -5.38
CA VAL A 479 35.94 0.91 -6.76
C VAL A 479 37.46 0.88 -6.79
N MET A 480 38.12 1.88 -6.18
CA MET A 480 39.58 1.92 -6.09
C MET A 480 40.14 0.71 -5.32
N LEU A 481 39.54 0.35 -4.18
CA LEU A 481 39.98 -0.79 -3.37
C LEU A 481 39.88 -2.12 -4.14
N LEU A 482 38.78 -2.34 -4.87
CA LEU A 482 38.60 -3.54 -5.69
C LEU A 482 39.62 -3.59 -6.83
N LEU A 483 39.86 -2.48 -7.54
CA LEU A 483 40.87 -2.40 -8.60
C LEU A 483 42.29 -2.64 -8.09
N GLN A 484 42.65 -2.08 -6.93
CA GLN A 484 43.95 -2.32 -6.27
C GLN A 484 44.16 -3.79 -5.91
N HIS A 485 43.08 -4.53 -5.64
CA HIS A 485 43.09 -5.96 -5.37
C HIS A 485 42.87 -6.83 -6.63
N GLY A 486 43.04 -6.25 -7.82
CA GLY A 486 43.07 -6.98 -9.08
C GLY A 486 41.72 -7.23 -9.74
N ALA A 487 40.67 -6.47 -9.40
CA ALA A 487 39.40 -6.53 -10.11
C ALA A 487 39.58 -6.22 -11.61
N GLN A 488 39.00 -7.04 -12.48
CA GLN A 488 39.00 -6.80 -13.91
C GLN A 488 38.12 -5.58 -14.24
N VAL A 489 38.75 -4.49 -14.68
CA VAL A 489 38.09 -3.22 -14.99
C VAL A 489 36.99 -3.36 -16.06
N ASP A 490 37.23 -4.22 -17.06
CA ASP A 490 36.32 -4.51 -18.17
C ASP A 490 35.60 -5.85 -18.01
N ALA A 491 35.46 -6.36 -16.78
CA ALA A 491 34.57 -7.48 -16.52
C ALA A 491 33.16 -7.14 -17.05
N VAL A 492 32.50 -8.11 -17.66
CA VAL A 492 31.20 -7.92 -18.31
C VAL A 492 30.08 -8.70 -17.62
N THR A 493 28.91 -8.08 -17.54
CA THR A 493 27.66 -8.75 -17.19
C THR A 493 27.14 -9.64 -18.34
N LYS A 494 26.05 -10.36 -18.11
CA LYS A 494 25.37 -11.19 -19.13
C LYS A 494 24.97 -10.41 -20.38
N ASP A 495 24.63 -9.13 -20.24
CA ASP A 495 24.28 -8.24 -21.36
C ASP A 495 25.47 -7.39 -21.84
N MET A 496 26.69 -7.80 -21.49
CA MET A 496 27.95 -7.16 -21.87
C MET A 496 28.11 -5.73 -21.32
N TYR A 497 27.47 -5.39 -20.20
CA TYR A 497 27.77 -4.12 -19.52
C TYR A 497 29.07 -4.27 -18.75
N THR A 498 29.98 -3.30 -18.89
CA THR A 498 31.16 -3.14 -18.02
C THR A 498 30.82 -2.22 -16.84
N ALA A 499 31.73 -2.12 -15.86
CA ALA A 499 31.63 -1.14 -14.78
C ALA A 499 31.49 0.30 -15.31
N LEU A 500 32.19 0.65 -16.40
CA LEU A 500 32.11 1.98 -17.03
C LEU A 500 30.74 2.24 -17.66
N HIS A 501 30.12 1.24 -18.29
CA HIS A 501 28.75 1.36 -18.78
C HIS A 501 27.76 1.65 -17.65
N ILE A 502 27.92 0.99 -16.51
CA ILE A 502 27.07 1.22 -15.34
C ILE A 502 27.30 2.63 -14.79
N ALA A 503 28.54 3.06 -14.61
CA ALA A 503 28.85 4.43 -14.18
C ALA A 503 28.26 5.48 -15.13
N ALA A 504 28.36 5.26 -16.45
CA ALA A 504 27.76 6.11 -17.47
C ALA A 504 26.22 6.13 -17.43
N LYS A 505 25.58 5.00 -17.13
CA LYS A 505 24.13 4.90 -16.99
C LYS A 505 23.61 5.58 -15.72
N GLU A 506 24.33 5.50 -14.61
CA GLU A 506 23.91 6.04 -13.32
C GLU A 506 24.42 7.47 -13.06
N GLY A 507 25.26 8.02 -13.96
CA GLY A 507 25.78 9.39 -13.86
C GLY A 507 26.94 9.57 -12.88
N GLN A 508 27.70 8.50 -12.62
CA GLN A 508 28.79 8.49 -11.64
C GLN A 508 30.11 8.94 -12.29
N ASP A 509 30.32 10.25 -12.39
CA ASP A 509 31.46 10.89 -13.05
C ASP A 509 32.81 10.59 -12.38
N GLU A 510 32.89 10.67 -11.05
CA GLU A 510 34.12 10.34 -10.33
C GLU A 510 34.51 8.87 -10.49
N VAL A 511 33.53 7.96 -10.40
CA VAL A 511 33.76 6.53 -10.65
C VAL A 511 34.19 6.29 -12.09
N ALA A 512 33.54 6.91 -13.07
CA ALA A 512 33.92 6.80 -14.47
C ALA A 512 35.36 7.28 -14.70
N ALA A 513 35.78 8.37 -14.05
CA ALA A 513 37.15 8.88 -14.12
C ALA A 513 38.16 7.87 -13.55
N VAL A 514 37.87 7.29 -12.38
CA VAL A 514 38.71 6.26 -11.77
C VAL A 514 38.82 5.02 -12.67
N LEU A 515 37.71 4.54 -13.23
CA LEU A 515 37.72 3.38 -14.14
C LEU A 515 38.57 3.65 -15.39
N LEU A 516 38.41 4.81 -16.03
CA LEU A 516 39.19 5.21 -17.21
C LEU A 516 40.69 5.35 -16.88
N ASN A 517 41.04 5.94 -15.73
CA ASN A 517 42.43 6.04 -15.29
C ASN A 517 43.06 4.67 -14.97
N ASN A 518 42.25 3.63 -14.74
CA ASN A 518 42.68 2.25 -14.55
C ASN A 518 42.49 1.39 -15.81
N GLY A 519 42.40 2.02 -17.00
CA GLY A 519 42.45 1.32 -18.28
C GLY A 519 41.12 0.75 -18.77
N ALA A 520 39.97 1.21 -18.24
CA ALA A 520 38.66 0.82 -18.78
C ALA A 520 38.54 1.14 -20.27
N GLN A 521 38.01 0.20 -21.05
CA GLN A 521 37.74 0.41 -22.48
C GLN A 521 36.59 1.40 -22.67
N ILE A 522 36.93 2.58 -23.22
CA ILE A 522 36.00 3.69 -23.43
C ILE A 522 34.96 3.42 -24.51
N ASP A 523 35.25 2.51 -25.43
CA ASP A 523 34.46 2.13 -26.61
C ASP A 523 33.93 0.68 -26.53
N ALA A 524 34.05 0.02 -25.37
CA ALA A 524 33.44 -1.28 -25.13
C ALA A 524 31.94 -1.22 -25.45
N THR A 525 31.36 -2.32 -25.95
CA THR A 525 29.96 -2.34 -26.38
C THR A 525 29.13 -3.38 -25.63
N THR A 526 27.92 -2.99 -25.25
CA THR A 526 26.90 -3.89 -24.71
C THR A 526 26.38 -4.87 -25.77
N LYS A 527 25.52 -5.82 -25.36
CA LYS A 527 24.85 -6.75 -26.29
C LYS A 527 24.00 -6.03 -27.34
N LYS A 528 23.52 -4.81 -27.08
CA LYS A 528 22.81 -3.95 -28.06
C LYS A 528 23.75 -3.09 -28.92
N GLY A 529 25.07 -3.15 -28.67
CA GLY A 529 26.08 -2.35 -29.37
C GLY A 529 26.29 -0.96 -28.78
N PHE A 530 25.64 -0.63 -27.66
CA PHE A 530 25.82 0.69 -27.02
C PHE A 530 27.15 0.75 -26.28
N THR A 531 27.90 1.82 -26.54
CA THR A 531 29.08 2.24 -25.75
C THR A 531 28.67 3.00 -24.49
N PRO A 532 29.58 3.28 -23.53
CA PRO A 532 29.27 4.15 -22.40
C PRO A 532 28.70 5.51 -22.82
N LEU A 533 29.20 6.11 -23.91
CA LEU A 533 28.70 7.39 -24.44
C LEU A 533 27.25 7.30 -24.97
N HIS A 534 26.82 6.15 -25.49
CA HIS A 534 25.40 5.96 -25.84
C HIS A 534 24.51 5.96 -24.60
N LEU A 535 24.99 5.39 -23.49
CA LEU A 535 24.22 5.36 -22.24
C LEU A 535 24.14 6.74 -21.60
N THR A 536 25.23 7.53 -21.60
CA THR A 536 25.14 8.93 -21.13
C THR A 536 24.16 9.74 -21.98
N ALA A 537 24.14 9.54 -23.31
CA ALA A 537 23.18 10.15 -24.21
C ALA A 537 21.73 9.68 -24.00
N LYS A 538 21.51 8.43 -23.57
CA LYS A 538 20.18 7.90 -23.24
C LYS A 538 19.62 8.46 -21.93
N TYR A 539 20.48 8.64 -20.94
CA TYR A 539 20.09 9.00 -19.57
C TYR A 539 20.34 10.47 -19.23
N GLY A 540 20.99 11.24 -20.09
CA GLY A 540 21.19 12.69 -19.93
C GLY A 540 22.34 13.08 -19.01
N HIS A 541 23.32 12.20 -18.81
CA HIS A 541 24.40 12.41 -17.84
C HIS A 541 25.53 13.26 -18.41
N MET A 542 25.36 14.58 -18.32
CA MET A 542 26.26 15.56 -18.92
C MET A 542 27.73 15.41 -18.51
N LYS A 543 28.02 15.42 -17.20
CA LYS A 543 29.40 15.36 -16.70
C LYS A 543 30.16 14.12 -17.17
N VAL A 544 29.48 12.97 -17.23
CA VAL A 544 30.08 11.74 -17.73
C VAL A 544 30.29 11.81 -19.25
N ALA A 545 29.36 12.43 -19.99
CA ALA A 545 29.54 12.66 -21.42
C ALA A 545 30.75 13.57 -21.72
N GLU A 546 30.89 14.67 -20.97
CA GLU A 546 32.06 15.58 -21.06
C GLU A 546 33.35 14.82 -20.80
N LEU A 547 33.43 14.09 -19.69
CA LEU A 547 34.60 13.27 -19.32
C LEU A 547 34.95 12.24 -20.40
N LEU A 548 33.96 11.52 -20.94
CA LEU A 548 34.19 10.52 -21.99
C LEU A 548 34.73 11.17 -23.27
N LEU A 549 34.17 12.31 -23.68
CA LEU A 549 34.60 13.03 -24.88
C LEU A 549 35.99 13.67 -24.69
N GLU A 550 36.30 14.19 -23.51
CA GLU A 550 37.66 14.65 -23.15
C GLU A 550 38.70 13.52 -23.24
N LYS A 551 38.30 12.30 -22.85
CA LYS A 551 39.11 11.09 -22.99
C LYS A 551 39.05 10.47 -24.40
N SER A 552 38.64 11.26 -25.40
CA SER A 552 38.60 10.88 -26.81
C SER A 552 37.67 9.70 -27.13
N ALA A 553 36.54 9.58 -26.44
CA ALA A 553 35.50 8.63 -26.82
C ALA A 553 35.02 8.89 -28.26
N PRO A 554 34.82 7.84 -29.08
CA PRO A 554 34.32 8.01 -30.45
C PRO A 554 32.90 8.60 -30.44
N VAL A 555 32.81 9.87 -30.81
CA VAL A 555 31.57 10.68 -30.75
C VAL A 555 30.44 10.10 -31.62
N ASP A 556 30.80 9.54 -32.78
CA ASP A 556 29.88 8.91 -33.74
C ASP A 556 29.98 7.37 -33.74
N ALA A 557 30.36 6.76 -32.61
CA ALA A 557 30.34 5.31 -32.47
C ALA A 557 28.96 4.75 -32.85
N GLN A 558 28.92 3.71 -33.68
CA GLN A 558 27.65 3.12 -34.14
C GLN A 558 27.33 1.84 -33.38
N GLY A 559 26.14 1.79 -32.77
CA GLY A 559 25.61 0.55 -32.21
C GLY A 559 25.16 -0.45 -33.28
N LYS A 560 24.55 -1.57 -32.87
CA LYS A 560 24.16 -2.65 -33.80
C LYS A 560 23.20 -2.19 -34.91
N ASN A 561 22.41 -1.14 -34.66
CA ASN A 561 21.46 -0.59 -35.62
C ASN A 561 21.96 0.66 -36.36
N GLY A 562 23.27 0.94 -36.31
CA GLY A 562 23.86 2.15 -36.91
C GLY A 562 23.54 3.44 -36.15
N VAL A 563 22.89 3.31 -34.99
CA VAL A 563 22.50 4.43 -34.12
C VAL A 563 23.75 4.96 -33.43
N THR A 564 23.97 6.28 -33.49
CA THR A 564 25.05 6.99 -32.79
C THR A 564 24.56 7.61 -31.47
N PRO A 565 25.44 8.05 -30.55
CA PRO A 565 25.02 8.77 -29.34
C PRO A 565 24.12 9.98 -29.64
N LEU A 566 24.35 10.71 -30.74
CA LEU A 566 23.51 11.84 -31.13
C LEU A 566 22.08 11.41 -31.48
N HIS A 567 21.90 10.30 -32.20
CA HIS A 567 20.57 9.73 -32.44
C HIS A 567 19.86 9.38 -31.13
N VAL A 568 20.60 8.83 -30.16
CA VAL A 568 20.04 8.48 -28.84
C VAL A 568 19.63 9.73 -28.06
N ALA A 569 20.48 10.76 -28.02
CA ALA A 569 20.16 12.03 -27.38
C ALA A 569 18.91 12.68 -28.00
N SER A 570 18.81 12.68 -29.34
CA SER A 570 17.61 13.10 -30.09
C SER A 570 16.42 12.15 -29.98
N HIS A 571 16.56 10.96 -29.41
CA HIS A 571 15.41 10.10 -29.14
C HIS A 571 14.84 10.37 -27.74
N TYR A 572 15.70 10.63 -26.77
CA TYR A 572 15.32 10.80 -25.36
C TYR A 572 15.23 12.27 -24.90
N ASP A 573 15.36 13.23 -25.82
CA ASP A 573 15.23 14.66 -25.59
C ASP A 573 16.29 15.26 -24.64
N HIS A 574 17.53 14.76 -24.72
CA HIS A 574 18.65 15.24 -23.92
C HIS A 574 19.39 16.37 -24.63
N GLN A 575 18.78 17.55 -24.66
CA GLN A 575 19.22 18.71 -25.45
C GLN A 575 20.67 19.10 -25.18
N ASN A 576 21.06 19.20 -23.90
CA ASN A 576 22.41 19.63 -23.55
C ASN A 576 23.47 18.61 -23.99
N VAL A 577 23.17 17.31 -23.88
CA VAL A 577 24.08 16.25 -24.35
C VAL A 577 24.15 16.25 -25.89
N ALA A 578 23.03 16.47 -26.58
CA ALA A 578 23.03 16.62 -28.04
C ALA A 578 23.89 17.81 -28.52
N MET A 579 23.76 18.97 -27.85
CA MET A 579 24.60 20.15 -28.06
C MET A 579 26.09 19.82 -27.86
N LEU A 580 26.45 19.22 -26.72
CA LEU A 580 27.83 18.83 -26.42
C LEU A 580 28.40 17.89 -27.49
N LEU A 581 27.62 16.89 -27.93
CA LEU A 581 28.05 15.96 -28.97
C LEU A 581 28.36 16.70 -30.28
N LEU A 582 27.50 17.63 -30.70
CA LEU A 582 27.72 18.45 -31.90
C LEU A 582 28.95 19.36 -31.77
N GLU A 583 29.13 20.01 -30.63
CA GLU A 583 30.33 20.82 -30.32
C GLU A 583 31.62 20.00 -30.36
N LYS A 584 31.54 18.72 -30.01
CA LYS A 584 32.65 17.75 -30.08
C LYS A 584 32.74 17.03 -31.43
N GLY A 585 32.02 17.51 -32.45
CA GLY A 585 32.17 17.06 -33.83
C GLY A 585 31.30 15.86 -34.22
N ALA A 586 30.22 15.56 -33.50
CA ALA A 586 29.22 14.58 -33.93
C ALA A 586 28.61 15.01 -35.26
N SER A 587 28.47 14.07 -36.21
CA SER A 587 27.85 14.37 -37.50
C SER A 587 26.32 14.41 -37.39
N PRO A 588 25.67 15.56 -37.69
CA PRO A 588 24.21 15.61 -37.79
C PRO A 588 23.67 14.86 -39.02
N HIS A 589 24.56 14.42 -39.91
CA HIS A 589 24.28 13.66 -41.13
C HIS A 589 24.43 12.15 -40.93
N ALA A 590 24.87 11.69 -39.75
CA ALA A 590 25.00 10.27 -39.48
C ALA A 590 23.64 9.58 -39.69
N THR A 591 23.64 8.43 -40.34
CA THR A 591 22.42 7.67 -40.63
C THR A 591 22.42 6.33 -39.91
N ALA A 592 21.33 5.99 -39.24
CA ALA A 592 21.06 4.65 -38.74
C ALA A 592 20.84 3.64 -39.89
N LYS A 593 20.70 2.34 -39.57
CA LYS A 593 20.51 1.28 -40.57
C LYS A 593 19.28 1.45 -41.45
N ASN A 594 18.24 2.15 -41.00
CA ASN A 594 17.05 2.49 -41.79
C ASN A 594 17.21 3.81 -42.59
N GLY A 595 18.35 4.49 -42.48
CA GLY A 595 18.61 5.78 -43.13
C GLY A 595 18.17 6.99 -42.32
N HIS A 596 17.56 6.81 -41.14
CA HIS A 596 17.18 7.95 -40.30
C HIS A 596 18.42 8.66 -39.74
N THR A 597 18.42 9.98 -39.86
CA THR A 597 19.36 10.90 -39.20
C THR A 597 18.82 11.33 -37.82
N PRO A 598 19.61 11.98 -36.95
CA PRO A 598 19.10 12.53 -35.70
C PRO A 598 17.91 13.49 -35.91
N LEU A 599 17.90 14.24 -37.02
CA LEU A 599 16.81 15.16 -37.36
C LEU A 599 15.50 14.43 -37.68
N HIS A 600 15.54 13.24 -38.28
CA HIS A 600 14.34 12.41 -38.47
C HIS A 600 13.68 12.04 -37.13
N ILE A 601 14.50 11.68 -36.15
CA ILE A 601 14.01 11.27 -34.82
C ILE A 601 13.44 12.48 -34.09
N ALA A 602 14.17 13.60 -34.08
CA ALA A 602 13.73 14.84 -33.46
C ALA A 602 12.41 15.31 -34.07
N ALA A 603 12.28 15.25 -35.40
CA ALA A 603 11.05 15.61 -36.12
C ALA A 603 9.87 14.71 -35.77
N ARG A 604 10.07 13.39 -35.69
CA ARG A 604 9.01 12.44 -35.31
C ARG A 604 8.54 12.62 -33.87
N LYS A 605 9.45 12.90 -32.94
CA LYS A 605 9.15 13.04 -31.50
C LYS A 605 8.83 14.47 -31.05
N ASN A 606 8.79 15.42 -31.98
CA ASN A 606 8.53 16.84 -31.73
C ASN A 606 9.56 17.53 -30.80
N GLN A 607 10.84 17.22 -30.95
CA GLN A 607 11.91 17.84 -30.15
C GLN A 607 12.42 19.10 -30.84
N ILE A 608 11.67 20.19 -30.69
CA ILE A 608 11.89 21.47 -31.42
C ILE A 608 13.30 22.04 -31.15
N ASP A 609 13.75 22.07 -29.90
CA ASP A 609 15.06 22.65 -29.55
C ASP A 609 16.23 21.83 -30.11
N ILE A 610 16.12 20.50 -30.11
CA ILE A 610 17.12 19.61 -30.70
C ILE A 610 17.09 19.73 -32.22
N ALA A 611 15.91 19.81 -32.85
CA ALA A 611 15.81 20.04 -34.29
C ALA A 611 16.42 21.38 -34.68
N ASN A 612 16.11 22.47 -33.97
CA ASN A 612 16.73 23.79 -34.13
C ASN A 612 18.25 23.71 -34.04
N THR A 613 18.74 23.01 -33.02
CA THR A 613 20.16 22.79 -32.81
C THR A 613 20.79 22.03 -33.98
N LEU A 614 20.22 20.90 -34.39
CA LEU A 614 20.71 20.11 -35.51
C LEU A 614 20.76 20.93 -36.80
N LEU A 615 19.71 21.71 -37.09
CA LEU A 615 19.64 22.59 -38.26
C LEU A 615 20.70 23.71 -38.21
N LYS A 616 21.00 24.27 -37.03
CA LYS A 616 22.11 25.23 -36.85
C LYS A 616 23.47 24.60 -37.15
N TYR A 617 23.63 23.32 -36.87
CA TYR A 617 24.81 22.52 -37.23
C TYR A 617 24.69 21.89 -38.64
N GLU A 618 23.96 22.54 -39.55
CA GLU A 618 23.84 22.18 -40.97
C GLU A 618 23.16 20.82 -41.25
N ALA A 619 22.32 20.30 -40.34
CA ALA A 619 21.51 19.12 -40.63
C ALA A 619 20.59 19.37 -41.85
N GLN A 620 20.55 18.41 -42.77
CA GLN A 620 19.74 18.53 -43.98
C GLN A 620 18.26 18.25 -43.71
N ALA A 621 17.41 19.27 -43.85
CA ALA A 621 15.96 19.16 -43.70
C ALA A 621 15.29 18.23 -44.75
N ASN A 622 15.97 18.00 -45.88
CA ASN A 622 15.56 17.07 -46.94
C ASN A 622 16.36 15.76 -46.94
N ALA A 623 17.05 15.42 -45.84
CA ALA A 623 17.72 14.13 -45.73
C ALA A 623 16.70 12.99 -45.93
N GLU A 624 17.06 11.97 -46.69
CA GLU A 624 16.17 10.85 -47.02
C GLU A 624 16.51 9.59 -46.20
N SER A 625 15.48 8.93 -45.66
CA SER A 625 15.58 7.56 -45.16
C SER A 625 15.81 6.56 -46.30
N LYS A 626 16.02 5.28 -45.97
CA LYS A 626 16.12 4.23 -47.00
C LYS A 626 14.84 4.06 -47.81
N ALA A 627 13.67 4.40 -47.29
CA ALA A 627 12.43 4.42 -48.06
C ALA A 627 12.13 5.80 -48.70
N GLY A 628 13.04 6.78 -48.56
CA GLY A 628 12.91 8.12 -49.14
C GLY A 628 12.07 9.10 -48.30
N PHE A 629 11.76 8.78 -47.04
CA PHE A 629 11.03 9.71 -46.17
C PHE A 629 12.00 10.74 -45.60
N THR A 630 11.57 11.99 -45.56
CA THR A 630 12.33 13.11 -44.97
C THR A 630 11.85 13.42 -43.54
N PRO A 631 12.59 14.21 -42.73
CA PRO A 631 12.09 14.67 -41.44
C PRO A 631 10.70 15.32 -41.51
N LEU A 632 10.40 16.06 -42.58
CA LEU A 632 9.10 16.68 -42.80
C LEU A 632 7.97 15.66 -43.00
N HIS A 633 8.25 14.51 -43.61
CA HIS A 633 7.26 13.42 -43.71
C HIS A 633 6.86 12.92 -42.32
N LEU A 634 7.85 12.70 -41.45
CA LEU A 634 7.64 12.18 -40.11
C LEU A 634 6.91 13.21 -39.22
N SER A 635 7.27 14.50 -39.28
CA SER A 635 6.55 15.54 -38.54
C SER A 635 5.12 15.73 -39.04
N ALA A 636 4.89 15.60 -40.35
CA ALA A 636 3.57 15.69 -40.97
C ALA A 636 2.64 14.56 -40.55
N GLN A 637 3.13 13.31 -40.53
CA GLN A 637 2.34 12.16 -40.08
C GLN A 637 1.91 12.28 -38.61
N GLU A 638 2.86 12.65 -37.74
CA GLU A 638 2.61 12.73 -36.29
C GLU A 638 1.80 13.99 -35.91
N GLY A 639 1.65 14.96 -36.82
CA GLY A 639 0.83 16.15 -36.63
C GLY A 639 1.55 17.33 -35.96
N HIS A 640 2.88 17.38 -36.05
CA HIS A 640 3.69 18.38 -35.38
C HIS A 640 3.77 19.67 -36.21
N THR A 641 2.81 20.57 -35.97
CA THR A 641 2.64 21.83 -36.73
C THR A 641 3.85 22.75 -36.63
N GLU A 642 4.35 23.01 -35.41
CA GLU A 642 5.51 23.89 -35.19
C GLU A 642 6.80 23.30 -35.77
N MET A 643 7.03 21.99 -35.57
CA MET A 643 8.18 21.28 -36.16
C MET A 643 8.16 21.34 -37.68
N SER A 644 7.00 21.11 -38.29
CA SER A 644 6.84 21.16 -39.75
C SER A 644 7.10 22.59 -40.27
N GLY A 645 6.63 23.61 -39.56
CA GLY A 645 6.95 25.02 -39.82
C GLY A 645 8.46 25.28 -39.79
N LEU A 646 9.14 24.86 -38.71
CA LEU A 646 10.59 25.00 -38.56
C LEU A 646 11.37 24.34 -39.72
N LEU A 647 10.99 23.12 -40.10
CA LEU A 647 11.63 22.40 -41.21
C LEU A 647 11.43 23.13 -42.54
N LEU A 648 10.23 23.66 -42.81
CA LEU A 648 9.92 24.43 -44.03
C LEU A 648 10.67 25.77 -44.08
N GLU A 649 10.73 26.49 -42.95
CA GLU A 649 11.56 27.69 -42.79
C GLU A 649 13.04 27.39 -43.05
N SER A 650 13.46 26.17 -42.73
CA SER A 650 14.81 25.64 -42.98
C SER A 650 14.96 24.98 -44.36
N LYS A 651 14.13 25.36 -45.34
CA LYS A 651 14.19 24.92 -46.75
C LYS A 651 13.85 23.44 -47.00
N ALA A 652 13.04 22.81 -46.15
CA ALA A 652 12.42 21.53 -46.49
C ALA A 652 11.47 21.68 -47.70
N ASN A 653 11.47 20.70 -48.61
CA ASN A 653 10.58 20.68 -49.76
C ASN A 653 9.21 20.08 -49.35
N PRO A 654 8.12 20.86 -49.40
CA PRO A 654 6.77 20.37 -49.03
C PRO A 654 6.23 19.28 -49.95
N ASP A 655 6.77 19.16 -51.17
CA ASP A 655 6.36 18.21 -52.20
C ASP A 655 7.37 17.08 -52.42
N HIS A 656 8.32 16.90 -51.50
CA HIS A 656 9.29 15.81 -51.61
C HIS A 656 8.55 14.46 -51.66
N GLN A 657 8.87 13.62 -52.64
CA GLN A 657 8.22 12.33 -52.83
C GLN A 657 9.12 11.21 -52.30
N ALA A 658 8.62 10.42 -51.36
CA ALA A 658 9.26 9.19 -50.92
C ALA A 658 9.31 8.14 -52.05
N ARG A 659 9.98 7.00 -51.85
CA ARG A 659 10.17 6.00 -52.91
C ARG A 659 8.87 5.38 -53.43
N ASN A 660 7.79 5.43 -52.66
CA ASN A 660 6.45 5.00 -53.09
C ASN A 660 5.60 6.16 -53.67
N GLY A 661 6.14 7.37 -53.74
CA GLY A 661 5.45 8.56 -54.25
C GLY A 661 4.64 9.32 -53.19
N LEU A 662 4.66 8.89 -51.92
CA LEU A 662 4.02 9.65 -50.84
C LEU A 662 4.74 10.98 -50.62
N THR A 663 3.96 12.05 -50.49
CA THR A 663 4.42 13.38 -50.03
C THR A 663 4.01 13.61 -48.58
N PRO A 664 4.55 14.62 -47.86
CA PRO A 664 4.08 14.98 -46.52
C PRO A 664 2.56 15.23 -46.46
N MET A 665 1.96 15.79 -47.53
CA MET A 665 0.51 16.01 -47.63
C MET A 665 -0.30 14.70 -47.61
N HIS A 666 0.21 13.63 -48.23
CA HIS A 666 -0.44 12.31 -48.16
C HIS A 666 -0.48 11.76 -46.74
N LEU A 667 0.59 11.97 -45.95
CA LEU A 667 0.67 11.54 -44.57
C LEU A 667 -0.23 12.37 -43.65
N CYS A 668 -0.32 13.68 -43.89
CA CYS A 668 -1.34 14.51 -43.24
C CYS A 668 -2.74 13.96 -43.52
N ALA A 669 -3.01 13.59 -44.78
CA ALA A 669 -4.31 13.07 -45.20
C ALA A 669 -4.64 11.69 -44.64
N GLN A 670 -3.64 10.86 -44.38
CA GLN A 670 -3.80 9.57 -43.72
C GLN A 670 -4.24 9.72 -42.25
N GLU A 671 -3.69 10.68 -41.52
CA GLU A 671 -3.85 10.82 -40.05
C GLU A 671 -4.71 12.03 -39.61
N ASP A 672 -5.47 12.65 -40.54
CA ASP A 672 -6.33 13.83 -40.33
C ASP A 672 -5.61 15.08 -39.78
N ARG A 673 -4.36 15.32 -40.21
CA ARG A 673 -3.52 16.42 -39.71
C ARG A 673 -3.77 17.74 -40.45
N VAL A 674 -4.99 18.28 -40.34
CA VAL A 674 -5.40 19.52 -41.03
C VAL A 674 -4.51 20.72 -40.71
N SER A 675 -4.09 20.87 -39.44
CA SER A 675 -3.21 21.97 -39.03
C SER A 675 -1.86 21.96 -39.73
N VAL A 676 -1.27 20.78 -39.94
CA VAL A 676 0.00 20.66 -40.67
C VAL A 676 -0.23 20.84 -42.17
N ALA A 677 -1.33 20.30 -42.71
CA ALA A 677 -1.71 20.52 -44.11
C ALA A 677 -1.84 22.03 -44.44
N GLN A 678 -2.43 22.84 -43.55
CA GLN A 678 -2.49 24.29 -43.70
C GLN A 678 -1.11 24.94 -43.78
N VAL A 679 -0.17 24.49 -42.95
CA VAL A 679 1.22 24.99 -42.99
C VAL A 679 1.92 24.58 -44.29
N LEU A 680 1.72 23.35 -44.75
CA LEU A 680 2.27 22.85 -46.02
C LEU A 680 1.73 23.67 -47.22
N VAL A 681 0.42 23.92 -47.27
CA VAL A 681 -0.21 24.75 -48.32
C VAL A 681 0.32 26.17 -48.30
N LYS A 682 0.50 26.77 -47.11
CA LYS A 682 1.11 28.10 -46.97
C LYS A 682 2.52 28.17 -47.59
N HIS A 683 3.24 27.05 -47.63
CA HIS A 683 4.58 26.94 -48.23
C HIS A 683 4.56 26.36 -49.65
N GLY A 684 3.40 26.30 -50.30
CA GLY A 684 3.27 25.95 -51.72
C GLY A 684 3.14 24.46 -52.03
N ALA A 685 2.70 23.63 -51.08
CA ALA A 685 2.48 22.20 -51.31
C ALA A 685 1.42 21.92 -52.39
N ASN A 686 1.72 20.99 -53.30
CA ASN A 686 0.81 20.51 -54.32
C ASN A 686 -0.19 19.48 -53.75
N LEU A 687 -1.45 19.92 -53.62
CA LEU A 687 -2.56 19.09 -53.15
C LEU A 687 -2.99 17.99 -54.12
N GLN A 688 -2.55 18.06 -55.37
CA GLN A 688 -2.88 17.12 -56.44
C GLN A 688 -1.70 16.21 -56.79
N ALA A 689 -0.64 16.19 -55.98
CA ALA A 689 0.45 15.24 -56.13
C ALA A 689 -0.10 13.81 -56.08
N ALA A 690 0.28 12.97 -57.05
CA ALA A 690 -0.15 11.58 -57.10
C ALA A 690 1.00 10.65 -56.72
N THR A 691 0.70 9.59 -55.96
CA THR A 691 1.65 8.50 -55.69
C THR A 691 1.97 7.70 -56.94
N LYS A 692 2.86 6.70 -56.84
CA LYS A 692 3.18 5.83 -57.99
C LYS A 692 1.97 5.04 -58.51
N ALA A 693 1.03 4.68 -57.64
CA ALA A 693 -0.24 4.06 -58.05
C ALA A 693 -1.33 5.07 -58.43
N GLY A 694 -1.05 6.38 -58.38
CA GLY A 694 -1.96 7.44 -58.78
C GLY A 694 -2.87 7.97 -57.68
N TYR A 695 -2.62 7.65 -56.40
CA TYR A 695 -3.43 8.17 -55.30
C TYR A 695 -3.07 9.61 -55.00
N THR A 696 -4.07 10.48 -54.91
CA THR A 696 -3.91 11.86 -54.41
C THR A 696 -4.18 11.92 -52.90
N PRO A 697 -3.81 13.00 -52.19
CA PRO A 697 -4.17 13.18 -50.78
C PRO A 697 -5.67 13.02 -50.51
N LEU A 698 -6.54 13.44 -51.44
CA LEU A 698 -7.99 13.26 -51.30
C LEU A 698 -8.41 11.78 -51.32
N HIS A 699 -7.78 10.96 -52.17
CA HIS A 699 -8.00 9.51 -52.15
C HIS A 699 -7.60 8.88 -50.82
N VAL A 700 -6.45 9.28 -50.28
CA VAL A 700 -5.94 8.78 -49.00
C VAL A 700 -6.89 9.17 -47.86
N ALA A 701 -7.28 10.46 -47.77
CA ALA A 701 -8.23 10.92 -46.77
C ALA A 701 -9.58 10.19 -46.86
N SER A 702 -10.05 9.92 -48.08
CA SER A 702 -11.28 9.16 -48.34
C SER A 702 -11.17 7.68 -47.98
N HIS A 703 -9.98 7.07 -48.10
CA HIS A 703 -9.75 5.69 -47.67
C HIS A 703 -9.80 5.54 -46.14
N PHE A 704 -9.11 6.42 -45.41
CA PHE A 704 -9.01 6.34 -43.96
C PHE A 704 -10.20 6.97 -43.22
N GLY A 705 -11.12 7.62 -43.94
CA GLY A 705 -12.33 8.20 -43.36
C GLY A 705 -12.12 9.57 -42.69
N GLN A 706 -11.12 10.33 -43.14
CA GLN A 706 -10.69 11.58 -42.51
C GLN A 706 -11.55 12.77 -42.95
N ALA A 707 -12.71 12.95 -42.29
CA ALA A 707 -13.71 13.93 -42.72
C ALA A 707 -13.25 15.39 -42.63
N ASN A 708 -12.40 15.75 -41.69
CA ASN A 708 -11.91 17.13 -41.57
C ASN A 708 -10.93 17.43 -42.68
N MET A 709 -10.01 16.51 -42.96
CA MET A 709 -9.12 16.62 -44.11
C MET A 709 -9.86 16.65 -45.43
N VAL A 710 -10.85 15.78 -45.65
CA VAL A 710 -11.64 15.78 -46.91
C VAL A 710 -12.30 17.14 -47.13
N ARG A 711 -12.94 17.72 -46.10
CA ARG A 711 -13.53 19.07 -46.20
C ARG A 711 -12.48 20.12 -46.51
N TYR A 712 -11.37 20.12 -45.78
CA TYR A 712 -10.29 21.07 -45.99
C TYR A 712 -9.72 21.00 -47.43
N LEU A 713 -9.47 19.80 -47.94
CA LEU A 713 -8.97 19.61 -49.31
C LEU A 713 -9.97 20.12 -50.35
N ILE A 714 -11.27 19.85 -50.17
CA ILE A 714 -12.34 20.34 -51.06
C ILE A 714 -12.44 21.87 -51.01
N GLU A 715 -12.31 22.48 -49.83
CA GLU A 715 -12.25 23.95 -49.68
C GLU A 715 -11.08 24.57 -50.46
N GLN A 716 -9.98 23.84 -50.64
CA GLN A 716 -8.84 24.23 -51.47
C GLN A 716 -9.03 23.93 -52.98
N GLN A 717 -10.25 23.60 -53.42
CA GLN A 717 -10.63 23.37 -54.82
C GLN A 717 -9.85 22.25 -55.53
N VAL A 718 -9.53 21.16 -54.82
CA VAL A 718 -8.95 19.95 -55.44
C VAL A 718 -9.96 19.23 -56.34
N ASP A 719 -9.47 18.50 -57.36
CA ASP A 719 -10.32 17.69 -58.23
C ASP A 719 -10.89 16.49 -57.48
N VAL A 720 -12.20 16.53 -57.22
CA VAL A 720 -12.98 15.48 -56.55
C VAL A 720 -13.16 14.22 -57.40
N ASN A 721 -12.93 14.31 -58.72
CA ASN A 721 -13.10 13.23 -59.68
C ASN A 721 -11.76 12.69 -60.23
N ALA A 722 -10.63 13.09 -59.63
CA ALA A 722 -9.32 12.56 -59.97
C ALA A 722 -9.32 11.04 -59.92
N SER A 723 -8.65 10.38 -60.86
CA SER A 723 -8.67 8.92 -61.01
C SER A 723 -7.26 8.35 -60.87
N THR A 724 -7.13 7.28 -60.08
CA THR A 724 -5.89 6.49 -59.91
C THR A 724 -5.54 5.68 -61.15
N GLY A 725 -4.37 5.03 -61.17
CA GLY A 725 -3.95 4.18 -62.30
C GLY A 725 -4.88 3.00 -62.62
N ILE A 726 -5.76 2.61 -61.68
CA ILE A 726 -6.76 1.54 -61.84
C ILE A 726 -8.19 2.07 -62.06
N GLY A 727 -8.36 3.39 -62.20
CA GLY A 727 -9.67 4.01 -62.44
C GLY A 727 -10.47 4.34 -61.18
N TYR A 728 -9.90 4.21 -59.98
CA TYR A 728 -10.60 4.56 -58.73
C TYR A 728 -10.57 6.07 -58.51
N THR A 729 -11.74 6.65 -58.21
CA THR A 729 -11.90 8.02 -57.71
C THR A 729 -11.99 8.05 -56.17
N PRO A 730 -11.90 9.22 -55.51
CA PRO A 730 -12.11 9.31 -54.06
C PRO A 730 -13.47 8.74 -53.61
N LEU A 731 -14.51 8.90 -54.43
CA LEU A 731 -15.84 8.35 -54.18
C LEU A 731 -15.85 6.80 -54.18
N HIS A 732 -15.13 6.18 -55.11
CA HIS A 732 -14.92 4.72 -55.10
C HIS A 732 -14.19 4.28 -53.83
N GLN A 733 -13.19 5.04 -53.41
CA GLN A 733 -12.37 4.71 -52.26
C GLN A 733 -13.14 4.81 -50.94
N ALA A 734 -13.96 5.85 -50.75
CA ALA A 734 -14.85 6.01 -49.61
C ALA A 734 -15.94 4.93 -49.58
N SER A 735 -16.49 4.57 -50.74
CA SER A 735 -17.52 3.54 -50.88
C SER A 735 -17.01 2.14 -50.57
N GLN A 736 -15.76 1.84 -50.96
CA GLN A 736 -15.10 0.56 -50.65
C GLN A 736 -14.85 0.35 -49.15
N GLN A 737 -14.71 1.43 -48.37
CA GLN A 737 -14.43 1.36 -46.93
C GLN A 737 -15.68 1.56 -46.07
N GLY A 738 -16.84 1.82 -46.68
CA GLY A 738 -18.11 2.02 -45.97
C GLY A 738 -18.27 3.40 -45.33
N HIS A 739 -17.48 4.40 -45.74
CA HIS A 739 -17.47 5.74 -45.13
C HIS A 739 -18.62 6.63 -45.65
N CYS A 740 -19.85 6.32 -45.25
CA CYS A 740 -21.07 7.03 -45.68
C CYS A 740 -20.99 8.55 -45.53
N HIS A 741 -20.42 9.04 -44.42
CA HIS A 741 -20.27 10.48 -44.19
C HIS A 741 -19.36 11.16 -45.23
N ILE A 742 -18.26 10.49 -45.60
CA ILE A 742 -17.34 10.99 -46.63
C ILE A 742 -17.99 10.93 -48.01
N VAL A 743 -18.72 9.85 -48.31
CA VAL A 743 -19.51 9.71 -49.54
C VAL A 743 -20.47 10.88 -49.70
N ASN A 744 -21.20 11.26 -48.66
CA ASN A 744 -22.10 12.41 -48.71
C ASN A 744 -21.36 13.72 -48.96
N ILE A 745 -20.24 13.99 -48.26
CA ILE A 745 -19.42 15.19 -48.49
C ILE A 745 -18.92 15.27 -49.94
N LEU A 746 -18.47 14.15 -50.51
CA LEU A 746 -17.99 14.10 -51.89
C LEU A 746 -19.13 14.33 -52.89
N LEU A 747 -20.30 13.75 -52.67
CA LEU A 747 -21.49 13.96 -53.51
C LEU A 747 -22.00 15.40 -53.45
N GLU A 748 -22.06 16.00 -52.25
CA GLU A 748 -22.37 17.41 -52.04
C GLU A 748 -21.39 18.35 -52.77
N SER A 749 -20.18 17.86 -53.06
CA SER A 749 -19.09 18.57 -53.73
C SER A 749 -18.93 18.21 -55.21
N ASN A 750 -19.98 17.70 -55.86
CA ASN A 750 -20.02 17.31 -57.28
C ASN A 750 -19.10 16.13 -57.69
N ALA A 751 -18.87 15.17 -56.80
CA ALA A 751 -18.28 13.89 -57.21
C ALA A 751 -19.24 13.11 -58.11
N ASP A 752 -18.75 12.55 -59.22
CA ASP A 752 -19.56 11.81 -60.19
C ASP A 752 -19.89 10.40 -59.67
N PRO A 753 -21.16 10.11 -59.34
CA PRO A 753 -21.58 8.78 -58.88
C PRO A 753 -21.55 7.72 -59.98
N ASN A 754 -21.54 8.13 -61.25
CA ASN A 754 -21.54 7.27 -62.43
C ASN A 754 -20.15 6.98 -62.98
N ALA A 755 -19.09 7.55 -62.38
CA ALA A 755 -17.72 7.24 -62.75
C ALA A 755 -17.47 5.72 -62.62
N ILE A 756 -16.76 5.14 -63.59
CA ILE A 756 -16.44 3.71 -63.64
C ILE A 756 -14.94 3.49 -63.48
N THR A 757 -14.60 2.46 -62.71
CA THR A 757 -13.22 1.93 -62.64
C THR A 757 -12.83 1.25 -63.95
N ASN A 758 -11.54 0.93 -64.14
CA ASN A 758 -11.06 0.20 -65.33
C ASN A 758 -11.73 -1.18 -65.51
N ASN A 759 -12.27 -1.73 -64.43
CA ASN A 759 -13.02 -2.99 -64.40
C ASN A 759 -14.54 -2.80 -64.55
N GLY A 760 -15.00 -1.59 -64.92
CA GLY A 760 -16.41 -1.27 -65.16
C GLY A 760 -17.28 -1.17 -63.91
N GLN A 761 -16.69 -1.05 -62.71
CA GLN A 761 -17.45 -0.95 -61.46
C GLN A 761 -17.67 0.51 -61.08
N THR A 762 -18.93 0.87 -60.78
CA THR A 762 -19.29 2.14 -60.12
C THR A 762 -19.18 2.02 -58.60
N SER A 763 -19.16 3.17 -57.90
CA SER A 763 -19.15 3.24 -56.43
C SER A 763 -20.33 2.48 -55.79
N LEU A 764 -21.52 2.53 -56.39
CA LEU A 764 -22.71 1.78 -55.95
C LEU A 764 -22.48 0.27 -56.02
N LYS A 765 -21.87 -0.23 -57.09
CA LYS A 765 -21.61 -1.67 -57.27
C LYS A 765 -20.59 -2.20 -56.27
N ILE A 766 -19.57 -1.41 -55.95
CA ILE A 766 -18.58 -1.73 -54.91
C ILE A 766 -19.24 -1.82 -53.53
N ALA A 767 -20.04 -0.81 -53.16
CA ALA A 767 -20.76 -0.81 -51.88
C ALA A 767 -21.77 -1.98 -51.77
N GLN A 768 -22.41 -2.36 -52.88
CA GLN A 768 -23.31 -3.52 -52.95
C GLN A 768 -22.58 -4.84 -52.73
N LYS A 769 -21.42 -5.01 -53.37
CA LYS A 769 -20.62 -6.24 -53.27
C LYS A 769 -20.04 -6.44 -51.85
N LEU A 770 -19.78 -5.36 -51.11
CA LEU A 770 -19.24 -5.40 -49.75
C LEU A 770 -20.30 -5.28 -48.64
N GLY A 771 -21.57 -5.01 -48.98
CA GLY A 771 -22.69 -5.03 -48.03
C GLY A 771 -22.88 -3.76 -47.20
N TYR A 772 -22.40 -2.60 -47.65
CA TYR A 772 -22.52 -1.33 -46.91
C TYR A 772 -23.87 -0.63 -47.17
N ILE A 773 -24.89 -0.98 -46.37
CA ILE A 773 -26.29 -0.51 -46.52
C ILE A 773 -26.42 1.02 -46.50
N SER A 774 -25.71 1.70 -45.59
CA SER A 774 -25.77 3.17 -45.47
C SER A 774 -25.18 3.89 -46.68
N VAL A 775 -24.09 3.38 -47.25
CA VAL A 775 -23.48 3.91 -48.49
C VAL A 775 -24.37 3.63 -49.70
N LEU A 776 -25.00 2.45 -49.73
CA LEU A 776 -25.95 2.08 -50.77
C LEU A 776 -27.12 3.06 -50.82
N ASP A 777 -27.68 3.43 -49.67
CA ASP A 777 -28.83 4.32 -49.62
C ASP A 777 -28.48 5.74 -50.08
N SER A 778 -27.26 6.24 -49.78
CA SER A 778 -26.75 7.51 -50.31
C SER A 778 -26.52 7.49 -51.82
N LEU A 779 -26.10 6.35 -52.40
CA LEU A 779 -25.73 6.26 -53.82
C LEU A 779 -26.90 5.84 -54.74
N LYS A 780 -27.89 5.10 -54.23
CA LYS A 780 -29.03 4.58 -55.01
C LYS A 780 -29.87 5.67 -55.69
N SER A 781 -30.01 6.83 -55.04
CA SER A 781 -30.84 7.94 -55.55
C SER A 781 -30.12 8.80 -56.59
N VAL A 782 -28.78 8.71 -56.68
CA VAL A 782 -27.93 9.59 -57.49
C VAL A 782 -27.14 8.86 -58.58
N THR A 783 -27.13 7.53 -58.60
CA THR A 783 -26.44 6.71 -59.62
C THR A 783 -27.41 6.21 -60.68
N ASP A 784 -27.08 6.37 -61.97
CA ASP A 784 -27.89 5.90 -63.09
C ASP A 784 -27.79 4.38 -63.28
N ALA A 785 -28.94 3.69 -63.19
CA ALA A 785 -29.02 2.23 -63.35
C ALA A 785 -28.56 1.72 -64.74
N LYS A 786 -28.47 2.59 -65.76
CA LYS A 786 -28.07 2.26 -67.14
C LYS A 786 -26.57 2.39 -67.41
N ALA A 787 -25.77 2.92 -66.48
CA ALA A 787 -24.32 3.09 -66.64
C ALA A 787 -23.51 1.81 -66.40
N THR A 788 -24.16 0.68 -66.14
CA THR A 788 -23.50 -0.59 -65.81
C THR A 788 -23.59 -1.60 -66.97
N PRO A 789 -22.47 -2.12 -67.51
CA PRO A 789 -22.49 -3.27 -68.39
C PRO A 789 -22.81 -4.55 -67.61
N ASP A 790 -23.76 -5.36 -68.09
CA ASP A 790 -24.04 -6.70 -67.56
C ASP A 790 -22.84 -7.63 -67.83
N GLN A 791 -22.03 -7.91 -66.81
CA GLN A 791 -21.06 -9.01 -66.84
C GLN A 791 -21.44 -10.11 -65.83
N PRO A 792 -21.20 -11.39 -66.16
CA PRO A 792 -21.57 -12.53 -65.31
C PRO A 792 -20.78 -12.53 -63.99
N PRO A 793 -21.34 -13.12 -62.91
CA PRO A 793 -20.69 -13.16 -61.61
C PRO A 793 -19.45 -14.05 -61.67
N SER A 794 -18.25 -13.47 -61.61
CA SER A 794 -17.03 -14.23 -61.32
C SER A 794 -16.97 -14.52 -59.81
N GLU A 795 -16.75 -15.78 -59.44
CA GLU A 795 -16.51 -16.27 -58.07
C GLU A 795 -15.13 -15.84 -57.52
N GLU A 796 -14.63 -14.66 -57.91
CA GLU A 796 -13.32 -14.18 -57.51
C GLU A 796 -13.43 -13.35 -56.22
N LYS A 797 -12.68 -13.76 -55.18
CA LYS A 797 -12.59 -13.10 -53.88
C LYS A 797 -12.23 -11.62 -54.09
N TYR A 798 -13.12 -10.70 -53.71
CA TYR A 798 -12.93 -9.26 -53.96
C TYR A 798 -11.64 -8.76 -53.28
N ARG A 799 -10.71 -8.23 -54.06
CA ARG A 799 -9.43 -7.69 -53.57
C ARG A 799 -9.62 -6.22 -53.19
N VAL A 800 -9.51 -5.93 -51.90
CA VAL A 800 -9.54 -4.56 -51.36
C VAL A 800 -8.35 -3.78 -51.93
N VAL A 801 -8.64 -2.65 -52.58
CA VAL A 801 -7.60 -1.74 -53.07
C VAL A 801 -7.30 -0.70 -51.98
N ALA A 802 -6.03 -0.53 -51.63
CA ALA A 802 -5.58 0.40 -50.60
C ALA A 802 -4.45 1.31 -51.12
N PRO A 803 -4.40 2.59 -50.70
CA PRO A 803 -3.30 3.48 -51.01
C PRO A 803 -2.01 3.02 -50.33
N GLU A 804 -0.86 3.49 -50.84
CA GLU A 804 0.42 3.23 -50.18
C GLU A 804 0.46 3.84 -48.77
N ALA A 805 1.00 3.11 -47.80
CA ALA A 805 1.17 3.59 -46.42
C ALA A 805 2.66 3.62 -46.03
N MET A 806 3.02 4.49 -45.07
CA MET A 806 4.37 4.52 -44.51
C MET A 806 4.62 3.28 -43.64
N HIS A 807 5.70 2.55 -43.93
CA HIS A 807 6.14 1.38 -43.16
C HIS A 807 7.60 1.56 -42.70
N GLU A 808 7.82 2.39 -41.67
CA GLU A 808 9.15 2.56 -41.06
C GLU A 808 9.09 2.61 -39.52
N THR A 809 9.76 1.65 -38.89
CA THR A 809 9.99 1.61 -37.44
C THR A 809 11.44 2.02 -37.17
N PHE A 810 11.64 2.99 -36.27
CA PHE A 810 12.98 3.49 -35.92
C PHE A 810 13.76 2.47 -35.06
N MET A 811 13.04 1.79 -34.18
CA MET A 811 13.50 0.61 -33.46
C MET A 811 12.43 -0.47 -33.67
N SER A 812 12.84 -1.71 -33.90
CA SER A 812 11.89 -2.81 -33.81
C SER A 812 11.46 -2.88 -32.35
N ASP A 813 10.26 -2.39 -32.01
CA ASP A 813 9.73 -2.41 -30.63
C ASP A 813 9.71 -3.85 -30.05
N SER A 814 9.80 -4.86 -30.91
CA SER A 814 10.00 -6.28 -30.58
C SER A 814 11.39 -6.65 -30.02
N GLU A 815 12.36 -5.74 -29.95
CA GLU A 815 13.67 -5.97 -29.31
C GLU A 815 13.86 -5.20 -27.98
N GLU A 816 12.83 -4.45 -27.55
CA GLU A 816 12.83 -3.81 -26.22
C GLU A 816 12.39 -4.76 -25.09
N GLU A 817 11.77 -5.91 -25.42
CA GLU A 817 11.45 -7.00 -24.49
C GLU A 817 12.13 -8.33 -24.89
N GLY A 818 13.46 -8.36 -24.79
CA GLY A 818 14.24 -9.59 -24.91
C GLY A 818 14.53 -10.22 -23.56
N GLY A 819 13.54 -10.86 -22.93
CA GLY A 819 13.73 -11.72 -21.77
C GLY A 819 12.43 -12.23 -21.16
N GLU A 820 12.05 -13.46 -21.50
CA GLU A 820 11.10 -14.25 -20.70
C GLU A 820 11.54 -14.25 -19.22
N ASP A 821 10.71 -13.64 -18.38
CA ASP A 821 10.38 -14.10 -17.03
C ASP A 821 8.97 -13.57 -16.73
N THR A 822 7.96 -14.19 -17.33
CA THR A 822 6.58 -14.09 -16.83
C THR A 822 6.44 -14.97 -15.58
N VAL A 823 7.07 -14.54 -14.49
CA VAL A 823 6.70 -14.95 -13.13
C VAL A 823 6.84 -13.74 -12.20
N LEU A 824 5.71 -13.07 -11.97
CA LEU A 824 5.44 -12.13 -10.87
C LEU A 824 6.35 -10.89 -10.75
N SER A 825 5.70 -9.72 -10.66
CA SER A 825 6.23 -8.39 -10.27
C SER A 825 6.86 -7.49 -11.34
N ASP A 826 6.01 -6.73 -12.04
CA ASP A 826 6.39 -5.41 -12.58
C ASP A 826 6.48 -4.40 -11.42
N GLN A 827 7.59 -4.46 -10.71
CA GLN A 827 8.14 -3.32 -9.98
C GLN A 827 9.54 -3.09 -10.57
N PRO A 828 9.97 -1.84 -10.79
CA PRO A 828 11.37 -1.58 -11.13
C PRO A 828 12.21 -2.26 -10.05
N TYR A 829 13.12 -3.17 -10.44
CA TYR A 829 13.87 -4.02 -9.53
C TYR A 829 14.46 -3.22 -8.37
N ARG A 830 13.73 -3.23 -7.25
CA ARG A 830 14.17 -2.71 -5.98
C ARG A 830 15.15 -3.76 -5.47
N TYR A 831 16.42 -3.55 -5.78
CA TYR A 831 17.49 -4.10 -4.95
C TYR A 831 17.11 -3.76 -3.51
N LEU A 832 17.17 -4.75 -2.59
CA LEU A 832 16.95 -4.49 -1.18
C LEU A 832 17.76 -3.25 -0.81
N THR A 833 17.06 -2.14 -0.61
CA THR A 833 17.72 -0.88 -0.33
C THR A 833 18.36 -1.01 1.05
N VAL A 834 19.37 -0.18 1.33
CA VAL A 834 19.93 -0.07 2.67
C VAL A 834 18.80 0.15 3.69
N ASP A 835 17.75 0.85 3.29
CA ASP A 835 16.55 1.09 4.09
C ASP A 835 15.62 -0.12 4.20
N GLU A 836 15.50 -1.01 3.20
CA GLU A 836 14.67 -2.22 3.26
C GLU A 836 15.28 -3.34 4.11
N MET A 837 16.62 -3.43 4.17
CA MET A 837 17.32 -4.35 5.10
C MET A 837 17.45 -3.76 6.51
N LYS A 838 17.52 -2.43 6.64
CA LYS A 838 17.36 -1.74 7.93
C LYS A 838 15.89 -1.76 8.41
N SER A 839 14.92 -1.78 7.50
CA SER A 839 13.47 -1.90 7.77
C SER A 839 12.99 -3.32 7.99
N LEU A 840 13.88 -4.32 8.03
CA LEU A 840 13.72 -5.46 8.94
C LEU A 840 13.92 -4.97 10.39
N GLY A 841 13.16 -3.91 10.70
CA GLY A 841 13.09 -3.20 11.95
C GLY A 841 12.57 -4.13 13.02
N ASP A 842 12.83 -3.72 14.24
CA ASP A 842 12.48 -4.43 15.45
C ASP A 842 10.95 -4.56 15.59
N ASP A 843 10.37 -5.64 15.04
CA ASP A 843 8.96 -6.00 15.24
C ASP A 843 8.65 -6.49 16.66
N SER A 844 9.65 -6.44 17.54
CA SER A 844 9.44 -6.42 18.98
C SER A 844 9.45 -4.98 19.47
N LEU A 845 8.37 -4.24 19.19
CA LEU A 845 8.02 -3.08 20.02
C LEU A 845 8.19 -3.50 21.49
N PRO A 846 8.94 -2.77 22.33
CA PRO A 846 8.78 -2.93 23.76
C PRO A 846 7.32 -2.57 24.04
N ILE A 847 6.50 -3.56 24.36
CA ILE A 847 5.19 -3.28 24.96
C ILE A 847 5.51 -2.70 26.33
N ASP A 848 5.68 -1.39 26.36
CA ASP A 848 5.72 -0.59 27.57
C ASP A 848 4.28 -0.48 28.10
N VAL A 849 3.88 -1.49 28.87
CA VAL A 849 2.65 -1.46 29.68
C VAL A 849 2.77 -0.55 30.90
N THR A 850 3.81 0.30 30.98
CA THR A 850 4.12 1.15 32.14
C THR A 850 4.20 2.66 31.84
N ARG A 851 3.70 3.15 30.70
CA ARG A 851 3.49 4.61 30.53
C ARG A 851 2.36 5.10 31.44
N ASP A 852 2.73 5.39 32.69
CA ASP A 852 2.06 6.36 33.54
C ASP A 852 2.22 7.74 32.90
N GLU A 853 1.10 8.39 32.59
CA GLU A 853 1.07 9.82 32.31
C GLU A 853 1.42 10.58 33.60
N ARG A 854 2.72 10.82 33.81
CA ARG A 854 3.17 11.93 34.65
C ARG A 854 2.87 13.23 33.92
N MET A 855 1.99 13.99 34.56
CA MET A 855 1.63 15.36 34.21
C MET A 855 2.84 16.27 34.48
N ASP A 856 3.41 16.85 33.44
CA ASP A 856 4.33 18.00 33.55
C ASP A 856 3.90 19.06 32.53
N SER A 857 3.03 19.93 33.02
CA SER A 857 2.75 21.25 32.48
C SER A 857 3.94 22.16 32.76
N ASN A 858 4.76 22.45 31.73
CA ASN A 858 5.40 23.75 31.48
C ASN A 858 6.50 23.64 30.40
N LYS A 859 6.22 24.15 29.19
CA LYS A 859 7.08 25.15 28.53
C LYS A 859 6.39 25.71 27.29
N MET A 860 6.16 27.01 27.37
CA MET A 860 5.68 27.88 26.31
C MET A 860 6.88 28.55 25.62
N VAL A 861 6.66 28.96 24.36
CA VAL A 861 7.36 29.98 23.53
C VAL A 861 8.58 29.57 22.68
N GLN A 862 8.36 29.47 21.36
CA GLN A 862 8.91 30.29 20.24
C GLN A 862 8.79 29.48 18.91
N SER A 863 7.75 29.60 18.09
CA SER A 863 7.45 30.61 17.03
C SER A 863 8.33 30.54 15.77
N THR A 864 7.73 30.13 14.62
CA THR A 864 7.61 30.86 13.31
C THR A 864 7.11 29.90 12.21
N ASP A 865 5.86 30.11 11.73
CA ASP A 865 5.45 30.49 10.35
C ASP A 865 5.22 29.27 9.40
N SER A 866 4.18 29.11 8.57
CA SER A 866 3.09 29.98 8.11
C SER A 866 2.00 29.16 7.34
N HIS A 867 0.74 29.61 7.45
CA HIS A 867 -0.47 29.51 6.58
C HIS A 867 -0.78 28.29 5.66
N GLN A 868 -2.00 27.71 5.77
CA GLN A 868 -3.21 28.02 4.95
C GLN A 868 -4.37 27.00 5.20
N PHE A 869 -5.61 27.51 5.30
CA PHE A 869 -6.87 26.76 5.46
C PHE A 869 -7.53 26.40 4.10
N PRO A 870 -8.45 25.41 4.03
CA PRO A 870 -9.07 24.95 2.78
C PRO A 870 -10.45 25.61 2.50
N PRO A 871 -10.90 25.73 1.23
CA PRO A 871 -12.25 26.19 0.92
C PRO A 871 -13.21 25.06 0.48
N THR A 872 -14.48 25.29 0.82
CA THR A 872 -15.71 24.56 0.50
C THR A 872 -16.24 24.87 -0.92
N ALA A 873 -17.02 23.97 -1.52
CA ALA A 873 -17.66 24.15 -2.84
C ALA A 873 -19.17 23.85 -2.81
N LEU A 874 -19.93 24.66 -3.55
CA LEU A 874 -21.40 24.66 -3.75
C LEU A 874 -21.80 24.04 -5.11
N GLU A 875 -23.05 23.58 -5.19
CA GLU A 875 -23.77 23.03 -6.37
C GLU A 875 -24.13 24.09 -7.44
N ASP A 876 -24.31 23.70 -8.72
CA ASP A 876 -25.63 23.70 -9.39
C ASP A 876 -25.65 23.20 -10.88
N SER A 877 -26.56 22.24 -11.14
CA SER A 877 -27.52 21.96 -12.23
C SER A 877 -27.30 22.11 -13.79
N ILE A 878 -27.95 21.14 -14.50
CA ILE A 878 -28.76 21.18 -15.78
C ILE A 878 -28.40 20.14 -16.89
N SER A 879 -29.48 19.51 -17.42
CA SER A 879 -29.68 18.32 -18.28
C SER A 879 -29.73 18.62 -19.83
N PRO A 880 -30.38 17.82 -20.71
CA PRO A 880 -29.91 16.60 -21.42
C PRO A 880 -30.15 16.63 -22.98
N GLN A 881 -29.64 15.65 -23.78
CA GLN A 881 -30.33 14.98 -24.93
C GLN A 881 -29.42 14.16 -25.89
N HIS A 882 -29.86 12.92 -26.19
CA HIS A 882 -29.70 12.04 -27.39
C HIS A 882 -28.33 11.89 -28.10
N ALA A 883 -27.63 10.72 -28.05
CA ALA A 883 -27.87 9.40 -28.72
C ALA A 883 -27.50 9.41 -30.23
N SER A 884 -26.56 8.61 -30.75
CA SER A 884 -26.68 7.16 -31.02
C SER A 884 -25.38 6.69 -31.77
N MET A 885 -24.77 5.53 -31.45
CA MET A 885 -24.85 4.21 -32.15
C MET A 885 -24.06 4.14 -33.49
N VAL A 886 -23.33 3.09 -33.92
CA VAL A 886 -23.16 1.68 -33.50
C VAL A 886 -22.14 0.97 -34.47
N GLN A 887 -21.47 -0.12 -34.00
CA GLN A 887 -20.93 -1.35 -34.69
C GLN A 887 -20.12 -1.30 -36.01
N SER A 888 -19.41 -2.34 -36.51
CA SER A 888 -18.67 -3.54 -36.02
C SER A 888 -18.37 -4.47 -37.23
N GLY A 889 -17.36 -5.37 -37.13
CA GLY A 889 -17.15 -6.60 -37.97
C GLY A 889 -16.11 -6.41 -39.09
N ILE A 890 -14.90 -7.00 -39.16
CA ILE A 890 -14.31 -8.38 -39.06
C ILE A 890 -14.94 -9.42 -39.99
N SER A 891 -14.06 -10.06 -40.79
CA SER A 891 -14.01 -11.50 -41.09
C SER A 891 -12.53 -11.86 -41.37
N ALA A 892 -11.87 -12.72 -40.59
CA ALA A 892 -11.93 -14.18 -40.49
C ALA A 892 -11.07 -14.90 -41.55
N THR A 893 -9.86 -15.32 -41.17
CA THR A 893 -9.19 -16.61 -41.51
C THR A 893 -7.75 -16.57 -40.99
N ASP A 894 -7.52 -17.15 -39.81
CA ASP A 894 -6.36 -18.01 -39.48
C ASP A 894 -6.27 -18.21 -37.96
N PHE A 895 -6.47 -19.46 -37.56
CA PHE A 895 -6.40 -19.93 -36.18
C PHE A 895 -4.94 -20.23 -35.83
N THR A 896 -4.32 -19.39 -35.01
CA THR A 896 -3.19 -19.78 -34.15
C THR A 896 -3.40 -19.17 -32.76
N ASP A 897 -3.31 -20.01 -31.72
CA ASP A 897 -3.55 -19.62 -30.34
C ASP A 897 -2.41 -18.70 -29.83
N ASN A 898 -2.81 -17.61 -29.15
CA ASN A 898 -2.02 -16.58 -28.46
C ASN A 898 -1.34 -15.51 -29.33
N ILE A 899 -2.08 -14.41 -29.59
CA ILE A 899 -1.52 -13.11 -29.97
C ILE A 899 -2.02 -12.04 -28.98
N ASN A 900 -1.07 -11.26 -28.48
CA ASN A 900 -1.20 -10.15 -27.55
C ASN A 900 -1.64 -8.89 -28.34
N ILE A 901 -2.76 -8.25 -27.96
CA ILE A 901 -3.20 -6.98 -28.55
C ILE A 901 -2.79 -5.84 -27.62
N GLU A 902 -1.82 -5.06 -28.10
CA GLU A 902 -1.24 -3.88 -27.45
C GLU A 902 -2.28 -2.80 -27.14
N ARG A 903 -2.07 -2.11 -26.01
CA ARG A 903 -2.86 -0.96 -25.56
C ARG A 903 -2.02 0.30 -25.71
N HIS A 904 -2.35 1.16 -26.66
CA HIS A 904 -1.94 2.57 -26.61
C HIS A 904 -3.02 3.44 -25.97
N SER A 905 -2.53 4.41 -25.19
CA SER A 905 -3.28 5.32 -24.32
C SER A 905 -3.22 6.71 -24.93
N HIS A 906 -4.36 7.38 -25.09
CA HIS A 906 -4.41 8.82 -25.36
C HIS A 906 -5.06 9.56 -24.17
N VAL A 907 -4.47 10.70 -23.81
CA VAL A 907 -4.86 11.61 -22.72
C VAL A 907 -5.49 12.87 -23.32
N GLY A 908 -6.75 13.16 -22.92
CA GLY A 908 -7.44 14.47 -22.94
C GLY A 908 -8.06 14.92 -24.28
N LYS A 909 -9.31 15.41 -24.39
CA LYS A 909 -10.44 15.61 -23.45
C LYS A 909 -11.69 15.94 -24.30
N LEU A 910 -12.75 15.13 -24.24
CA LEU A 910 -14.17 15.50 -24.10
C LEU A 910 -15.04 14.23 -24.08
N HIS A 911 -16.00 14.20 -23.16
CA HIS A 911 -16.49 13.00 -22.48
C HIS A 911 -17.69 12.33 -23.18
N TRP A 912 -17.48 11.20 -23.86
CA TRP A 912 -18.42 10.07 -23.84
C TRP A 912 -17.63 8.78 -23.63
N LYS A 913 -17.59 8.32 -22.37
CA LYS A 913 -16.86 7.11 -21.97
C LYS A 913 -17.46 5.88 -22.69
N ASN A 914 -16.63 5.25 -23.52
CA ASN A 914 -16.83 3.99 -24.26
C ASN A 914 -17.71 2.95 -23.55
N PHE A 915 -19.02 2.92 -23.86
CA PHE A 915 -19.88 1.79 -23.53
C PHE A 915 -19.77 0.72 -24.62
N LEU A 916 -19.68 -0.54 -24.20
CA LEU A 916 -19.69 -1.71 -25.06
C LEU A 916 -21.06 -1.89 -25.72
N VAL A 917 -22.13 -1.77 -24.93
CA VAL A 917 -23.55 -1.81 -25.32
C VAL A 917 -24.25 -0.62 -24.66
N SER A 918 -25.07 0.12 -25.42
CA SER A 918 -25.86 1.24 -24.88
C SER A 918 -27.13 1.48 -25.70
N PHE A 919 -28.30 1.14 -25.16
CA PHE A 919 -29.59 1.32 -25.84
C PHE A 919 -30.75 1.53 -24.87
N LEU A 920 -31.85 2.10 -25.38
CA LEU A 920 -33.08 2.29 -24.62
C LEU A 920 -33.99 1.07 -24.83
N VAL A 921 -34.55 0.53 -23.75
CA VAL A 921 -35.51 -0.58 -23.79
C VAL A 921 -36.82 -0.14 -23.17
N ASP A 922 -37.92 -0.35 -23.88
CA ASP A 922 -39.28 -0.11 -23.40
C ASP A 922 -40.09 -1.43 -23.30
N ALA A 923 -41.40 -1.34 -23.14
CA ALA A 923 -42.28 -2.51 -23.01
C ALA A 923 -42.26 -3.46 -24.22
N ARG A 924 -41.70 -3.07 -25.37
CA ARG A 924 -41.51 -3.93 -26.55
C ARG A 924 -40.27 -4.82 -26.46
N GLY A 925 -39.41 -4.60 -25.47
CA GLY A 925 -38.13 -5.30 -25.36
C GLY A 925 -37.07 -4.73 -26.31
N GLY A 926 -35.94 -5.42 -26.42
CA GLY A 926 -34.86 -5.04 -27.33
C GLY A 926 -33.61 -5.88 -27.13
N ALA A 927 -32.89 -6.12 -28.22
CA ALA A 927 -31.61 -6.82 -28.21
C ALA A 927 -30.53 -5.94 -28.83
N MET A 928 -29.36 -5.84 -28.18
CA MET A 928 -28.22 -5.12 -28.73
C MET A 928 -26.93 -5.91 -28.53
N ARG A 929 -26.16 -6.01 -29.63
CA ARG A 929 -24.80 -6.52 -29.64
C ARG A 929 -23.80 -5.37 -29.55
N GLY A 930 -22.68 -5.58 -28.87
CA GLY A 930 -21.69 -4.53 -28.65
C GLY A 930 -21.02 -4.02 -29.93
N CYS A 931 -20.69 -2.73 -29.93
CA CYS A 931 -20.09 -2.06 -31.08
C CYS A 931 -18.58 -2.30 -31.09
N ARG A 932 -18.05 -2.93 -32.16
CA ARG A 932 -16.64 -3.35 -32.34
C ARG A 932 -16.30 -4.68 -31.66
N HIS A 933 -16.42 -5.78 -32.43
CA HIS A 933 -15.71 -7.06 -32.28
C HIS A 933 -15.70 -7.73 -30.89
N SER A 934 -16.58 -7.32 -30.00
CA SER A 934 -16.56 -7.71 -28.59
C SER A 934 -17.38 -8.94 -28.27
N GLY A 935 -18.31 -9.30 -29.16
CA GLY A 935 -19.22 -10.44 -29.10
C GLY A 935 -20.24 -10.44 -27.95
N VAL A 936 -20.29 -9.39 -27.11
CA VAL A 936 -21.27 -9.29 -26.00
C VAL A 936 -22.63 -8.86 -26.54
N ARG A 937 -23.70 -9.52 -26.10
CA ARG A 937 -25.09 -9.19 -26.46
C ARG A 937 -25.97 -9.17 -25.21
N ILE A 938 -26.87 -8.20 -25.12
CA ILE A 938 -27.91 -8.13 -24.09
C ILE A 938 -29.26 -8.22 -24.79
N ILE A 939 -30.11 -9.14 -24.34
CA ILE A 939 -31.45 -9.38 -24.87
C ILE A 939 -32.45 -9.16 -23.74
N VAL A 940 -33.33 -8.17 -23.91
CA VAL A 940 -34.45 -7.93 -23.01
C VAL A 940 -35.75 -8.30 -23.73
N PRO A 941 -36.49 -9.30 -23.27
CA PRO A 941 -37.72 -9.73 -23.92
C PRO A 941 -38.83 -8.68 -23.82
N ALA A 942 -39.84 -8.79 -24.70
CA ALA A 942 -41.01 -7.93 -24.62
C ALA A 942 -41.68 -8.05 -23.24
N ARG A 943 -42.26 -6.95 -22.74
CA ARG A 943 -42.91 -6.81 -21.43
C ARG A 943 -42.00 -7.03 -20.21
N SER A 944 -40.68 -7.15 -20.40
CA SER A 944 -39.72 -7.33 -19.30
C SER A 944 -39.22 -6.02 -18.69
N ALA A 945 -39.41 -4.88 -19.33
CA ALA A 945 -39.09 -3.56 -18.77
C ALA A 945 -40.37 -2.85 -18.30
N ALA A 946 -40.41 -2.43 -17.03
CA ALA A 946 -41.56 -1.72 -16.46
C ALA A 946 -41.71 -0.28 -16.98
N GLN A 947 -40.61 0.32 -17.43
CA GLN A 947 -40.53 1.69 -17.96
C GLN A 947 -39.36 1.79 -18.96
N PRO A 948 -39.37 2.79 -19.88
CA PRO A 948 -38.25 3.04 -20.77
C PRO A 948 -36.93 3.22 -19.98
N THR A 949 -36.02 2.28 -20.12
CA THR A 949 -34.78 2.20 -19.33
C THR A 949 -33.57 2.17 -20.26
N ARG A 950 -32.60 3.06 -20.04
CA ARG A 950 -31.33 3.08 -20.79
C ARG A 950 -30.36 2.06 -20.20
N ILE A 951 -30.16 0.96 -20.91
CA ILE A 951 -29.22 -0.09 -20.56
C ILE A 951 -27.83 0.28 -21.09
N THR A 952 -26.83 0.21 -20.22
CA THR A 952 -25.42 0.41 -20.55
C THR A 952 -24.58 -0.74 -20.01
N CYS A 953 -23.57 -1.16 -20.78
CA CYS A 953 -22.60 -2.16 -20.37
C CYS A 953 -21.22 -1.75 -20.88
N ARG A 954 -20.16 -1.91 -20.08
CA ARG A 954 -18.78 -1.66 -20.49
C ARG A 954 -17.79 -2.67 -19.93
N TYR A 955 -16.68 -2.90 -20.62
CA TYR A 955 -15.58 -3.71 -20.08
C TYR A 955 -14.78 -2.93 -19.04
N VAL A 956 -14.44 -3.58 -17.95
CA VAL A 956 -13.59 -3.02 -16.90
C VAL A 956 -12.29 -3.83 -16.82
N LYS A 957 -11.16 -3.13 -16.76
CA LYS A 957 -9.87 -3.77 -16.46
C LYS A 957 -9.91 -4.24 -15.00
N PRO A 958 -9.61 -5.51 -14.68
CA PRO A 958 -9.64 -6.00 -13.30
C PRO A 958 -8.81 -5.16 -12.31
N GLN A 959 -7.73 -4.53 -12.77
CA GLN A 959 -6.87 -3.64 -11.97
C GLN A 959 -7.53 -2.29 -11.60
N ARG A 960 -8.64 -1.91 -12.26
CA ARG A 960 -9.37 -0.65 -12.03
C ARG A 960 -10.57 -0.80 -11.10
N THR A 961 -10.92 -2.01 -10.69
CA THR A 961 -11.90 -2.24 -9.61
C THR A 961 -11.17 -2.21 -8.27
N MET A 962 -11.64 -1.41 -7.31
CA MET A 962 -11.05 -1.34 -5.97
C MET A 962 -10.97 -2.72 -5.29
N HIS A 963 -11.95 -3.58 -5.56
CA HIS A 963 -12.00 -4.96 -5.09
C HIS A 963 -12.23 -5.91 -6.29
N PRO A 964 -11.17 -6.47 -6.91
CA PRO A 964 -11.31 -7.39 -8.03
C PRO A 964 -11.97 -8.72 -7.59
N PRO A 965 -12.58 -9.47 -8.54
CA PRO A 965 -13.15 -10.77 -8.23
C PRO A 965 -12.07 -11.71 -7.65
N PRO A 966 -12.38 -12.50 -6.61
CA PRO A 966 -11.42 -13.37 -5.95
C PRO A 966 -11.03 -14.54 -6.87
N LEU A 967 -9.83 -14.48 -7.44
CA LEU A 967 -9.25 -15.55 -8.26
C LEU A 967 -8.27 -16.37 -7.41
N MET A 968 -8.35 -17.70 -7.45
CA MET A 968 -7.33 -18.56 -6.82
C MET A 968 -6.03 -18.49 -7.64
N GLU A 969 -4.90 -18.23 -6.95
CA GLU A 969 -3.58 -18.06 -7.58
C GLU A 969 -3.24 -19.24 -8.51
N GLY A 970 -3.07 -18.95 -9.80
CA GLY A 970 -2.60 -19.90 -10.81
C GLY A 970 -3.65 -20.84 -11.41
N GLU A 971 -4.87 -20.93 -10.87
CA GLU A 971 -5.87 -21.92 -11.33
C GLU A 971 -7.14 -21.31 -11.95
N ALA A 972 -7.49 -20.07 -11.59
CA ALA A 972 -8.66 -19.36 -12.13
C ALA A 972 -8.26 -18.14 -12.96
N LEU A 973 -8.92 -17.94 -14.10
CA LEU A 973 -8.70 -16.80 -15.00
C LEU A 973 -10.03 -16.05 -15.21
N ALA A 974 -10.06 -14.76 -14.87
CA ALA A 974 -11.16 -13.89 -15.23
C ALA A 974 -11.10 -13.60 -16.74
N SER A 975 -12.07 -14.10 -17.49
CA SER A 975 -12.16 -13.88 -18.93
C SER A 975 -12.63 -12.46 -19.25
N ARG A 976 -13.69 -11.98 -18.57
CA ARG A 976 -14.26 -10.64 -18.76
C ARG A 976 -14.88 -10.10 -17.47
N VAL A 977 -14.70 -8.81 -17.21
CA VAL A 977 -15.43 -8.07 -16.17
C VAL A 977 -16.27 -6.99 -16.84
N LEU A 978 -17.57 -7.02 -16.58
CA LEU A 978 -18.58 -6.13 -17.14
C LEU A 978 -19.13 -5.23 -16.05
N GLU A 979 -19.20 -3.94 -16.32
CA GLU A 979 -19.94 -2.98 -15.50
C GLU A 979 -21.26 -2.66 -16.18
N LEU A 980 -22.36 -2.74 -15.43
CA LEU A 980 -23.71 -2.53 -15.93
C LEU A 980 -24.34 -1.26 -15.35
N GLY A 981 -25.20 -0.62 -16.14
CA GLY A 981 -26.02 0.51 -15.72
C GLY A 981 -27.43 0.43 -16.31
N PRO A 982 -28.47 0.82 -15.56
CA PRO A 982 -28.42 1.41 -14.22
C PRO A 982 -28.21 0.34 -13.13
N VAL A 983 -27.33 0.61 -12.17
CA VAL A 983 -27.09 -0.31 -11.04
C VAL A 983 -28.35 -0.43 -10.19
N GLY A 984 -28.78 -1.66 -9.91
CA GLY A 984 -30.00 -1.95 -9.16
C GLY A 984 -31.30 -1.92 -9.98
N ALA A 985 -31.23 -1.74 -11.31
CA ALA A 985 -32.39 -1.84 -12.18
C ALA A 985 -33.00 -3.24 -12.10
N LYS A 986 -34.33 -3.32 -11.90
CA LYS A 986 -35.09 -4.57 -11.85
C LYS A 986 -35.96 -4.71 -13.09
N PHE A 987 -36.03 -5.92 -13.62
CA PHE A 987 -36.83 -6.28 -14.78
C PHE A 987 -38.02 -7.15 -14.34
N LEU A 988 -39.15 -6.98 -15.03
CA LEU A 988 -40.37 -7.77 -14.83
C LEU A 988 -40.23 -9.19 -15.37
N GLY A 989 -39.28 -9.41 -16.30
CA GLY A 989 -38.97 -10.69 -16.92
C GLY A 989 -37.46 -10.91 -17.07
N PRO A 990 -37.03 -12.11 -17.47
CA PRO A 990 -35.62 -12.51 -17.53
C PRO A 990 -34.86 -11.76 -18.63
N VAL A 991 -33.69 -11.21 -18.30
CA VAL A 991 -32.76 -10.59 -19.26
C VAL A 991 -31.63 -11.57 -19.56
N ILE A 992 -31.37 -11.84 -20.85
CA ILE A 992 -30.29 -12.73 -21.27
C ILE A 992 -29.01 -11.92 -21.56
N MET A 993 -27.91 -12.38 -20.97
CA MET A 993 -26.56 -11.88 -21.19
C MET A 993 -25.74 -12.91 -21.97
N GLU A 994 -25.27 -12.55 -23.16
CA GLU A 994 -24.30 -13.35 -23.92
C GLU A 994 -22.92 -12.70 -23.83
N VAL A 995 -21.93 -13.43 -23.32
CA VAL A 995 -20.58 -12.91 -23.09
C VAL A 995 -19.53 -13.88 -23.63
N PRO A 996 -18.66 -13.45 -24.57
CA PRO A 996 -17.59 -14.31 -25.05
C PRO A 996 -16.56 -14.60 -23.97
N HIS A 997 -16.03 -15.82 -24.00
CA HIS A 997 -14.93 -16.24 -23.14
C HIS A 997 -13.72 -16.71 -23.93
N PHE A 998 -12.54 -16.54 -23.34
CA PHE A 998 -11.29 -17.07 -23.89
C PHE A 998 -10.88 -18.42 -23.30
N ALA A 999 -11.71 -18.98 -22.42
CA ALA A 999 -11.43 -20.26 -21.79
C ALA A 999 -11.44 -21.40 -22.81
N SER A 1000 -10.35 -22.19 -22.84
CA SER A 1000 -10.29 -23.46 -23.56
C SER A 1000 -10.93 -24.54 -22.67
N LEU A 1001 -12.18 -24.90 -22.95
CA LEU A 1001 -12.93 -25.94 -22.23
C LEU A 1001 -12.71 -27.33 -22.83
N ARG A 1002 -11.48 -27.67 -23.24
CA ARG A 1002 -11.18 -28.99 -23.82
C ARG A 1002 -11.36 -30.07 -22.73
N GLY A 1003 -12.40 -30.89 -22.84
CA GLY A 1003 -12.75 -31.93 -21.85
C GLY A 1003 -13.67 -31.45 -20.72
N LYS A 1004 -13.82 -32.25 -19.65
CA LYS A 1004 -14.65 -31.88 -18.46
C LYS A 1004 -13.85 -31.18 -17.35
N GLU A 1005 -12.58 -30.84 -17.59
CA GLU A 1005 -11.62 -30.40 -16.55
C GLU A 1005 -11.84 -28.97 -16.03
N ARG A 1006 -12.41 -28.08 -16.85
CA ARG A 1006 -12.66 -26.68 -16.50
C ARG A 1006 -14.12 -26.31 -16.71
N GLU A 1007 -14.59 -25.38 -15.89
CA GLU A 1007 -15.94 -24.81 -15.97
C GLU A 1007 -15.89 -23.28 -16.07
N ILE A 1008 -17.00 -22.70 -16.50
CA ILE A 1008 -17.23 -21.25 -16.49
C ILE A 1008 -18.20 -20.92 -15.38
N VAL A 1009 -17.87 -19.92 -14.58
CA VAL A 1009 -18.70 -19.43 -13.48
C VAL A 1009 -18.87 -17.93 -13.60
N ILE A 1010 -20.08 -17.47 -13.32
CA ILE A 1010 -20.43 -16.06 -13.31
C ILE A 1010 -20.41 -15.57 -11.87
N LEU A 1011 -19.58 -14.56 -11.58
CA LEU A 1011 -19.64 -13.84 -10.32
C LEU A 1011 -20.38 -12.52 -10.51
N ARG A 1012 -21.19 -12.14 -9.52
CA ARG A 1012 -21.84 -10.84 -9.43
C ARG A 1012 -21.36 -10.07 -8.22
N SER A 1013 -21.27 -8.76 -8.36
CA SER A 1013 -20.98 -7.81 -7.29
C SER A 1013 -21.96 -6.65 -7.37
N ASP A 1014 -22.86 -6.57 -6.38
CA ASP A 1014 -23.94 -5.57 -6.39
C ASP A 1014 -23.44 -4.17 -6.01
N ASN A 1015 -22.41 -4.09 -5.15
CA ASN A 1015 -21.90 -2.84 -4.57
C ASN A 1015 -20.44 -2.50 -4.93
N GLY A 1016 -19.76 -3.37 -5.68
CA GLY A 1016 -18.37 -3.18 -6.10
C GLY A 1016 -17.32 -3.59 -5.06
N GLU A 1017 -17.73 -4.08 -3.90
CA GLU A 1017 -16.85 -4.44 -2.79
C GLU A 1017 -16.81 -5.96 -2.55
N THR A 1018 -17.95 -6.65 -2.72
CA THR A 1018 -18.08 -8.08 -2.44
C THR A 1018 -18.58 -8.87 -3.65
N TRP A 1019 -18.03 -10.06 -3.86
CA TRP A 1019 -18.35 -10.93 -4.98
C TRP A 1019 -19.01 -12.23 -4.51
N ARG A 1020 -20.03 -12.67 -5.25
CA ARG A 1020 -20.72 -13.95 -5.03
C ARG A 1020 -21.03 -14.64 -6.35
N GLU A 1021 -21.15 -15.96 -6.34
CA GLU A 1021 -21.60 -16.71 -7.52
C GLU A 1021 -23.04 -16.33 -7.89
N HIS A 1022 -23.26 -16.13 -9.19
CA HIS A 1022 -24.57 -15.83 -9.75
C HIS A 1022 -25.22 -17.14 -10.21
N ASN A 1023 -26.06 -17.71 -9.34
CA ASN A 1023 -26.80 -18.94 -9.61
C ASN A 1023 -28.29 -18.59 -9.72
N ILE A 1024 -28.91 -18.94 -10.85
CA ILE A 1024 -30.36 -18.88 -11.05
C ILE A 1024 -30.84 -20.30 -11.37
N ASP A 1025 -31.73 -20.81 -10.54
CA ASP A 1025 -32.37 -22.12 -10.72
C ASP A 1025 -33.22 -22.10 -12.02
N MET A 1026 -33.10 -23.12 -12.86
CA MET A 1026 -33.77 -23.25 -14.18
C MET A 1026 -33.31 -22.27 -15.28
N SER A 1027 -32.08 -21.75 -15.20
CA SER A 1027 -31.54 -20.80 -16.19
C SER A 1027 -31.54 -21.31 -17.65
N ASP A 1028 -31.23 -22.59 -17.90
CA ASP A 1028 -31.16 -23.11 -19.28
C ASP A 1028 -32.54 -23.26 -19.96
N GLU A 1029 -33.57 -23.66 -19.22
CA GLU A 1029 -34.95 -23.75 -19.71
C GLU A 1029 -35.51 -22.36 -20.03
N ILE A 1030 -35.27 -21.39 -19.14
CA ILE A 1030 -35.68 -19.99 -19.35
C ILE A 1030 -34.97 -19.37 -20.56
N ILE A 1031 -33.67 -19.66 -20.76
CA ILE A 1031 -32.93 -19.19 -21.94
C ILE A 1031 -33.56 -19.75 -23.21
N HIS A 1032 -33.91 -21.04 -23.21
CA HIS A 1032 -34.51 -21.70 -24.37
C HIS A 1032 -35.89 -21.10 -24.71
N ASP A 1033 -36.76 -20.95 -23.72
CA ASP A 1033 -38.11 -20.40 -23.90
C ASP A 1033 -38.07 -18.95 -24.40
N VAL A 1034 -37.21 -18.12 -23.79
CA VAL A 1034 -37.08 -16.71 -24.17
C VAL A 1034 -36.48 -16.54 -25.56
N LEU A 1035 -35.50 -17.38 -25.95
CA LEU A 1035 -34.92 -17.32 -27.29
C LEU A 1035 -35.94 -17.74 -28.36
N ASN A 1036 -36.75 -18.77 -28.08
CA ASN A 1036 -37.82 -19.22 -28.97
C ASN A 1036 -38.98 -18.20 -29.07
N GLU A 1037 -39.25 -17.41 -28.02
CA GLU A 1037 -40.22 -16.31 -28.06
C GLU A 1037 -39.71 -15.06 -28.77
N CYS A 1038 -38.39 -14.85 -28.81
CA CYS A 1038 -37.77 -13.62 -29.34
C CYS A 1038 -37.26 -13.72 -30.79
N PHE A 1039 -37.04 -14.92 -31.33
CA PHE A 1039 -36.44 -15.14 -32.66
C PHE A 1039 -37.15 -16.25 -33.44
N GLU A 1040 -37.20 -16.13 -34.77
CA GLU A 1040 -37.74 -17.16 -35.66
C GLU A 1040 -36.76 -18.37 -35.79
N PRO A 1041 -37.25 -19.58 -36.10
CA PRO A 1041 -36.44 -20.81 -36.11
C PRO A 1041 -35.19 -20.77 -37.03
N GLU A 1042 -35.27 -20.02 -38.14
CA GLU A 1042 -34.17 -19.85 -39.10
C GLU A 1042 -33.06 -18.91 -38.58
N GLU A 1043 -33.40 -17.93 -37.74
CA GLU A 1043 -32.43 -17.03 -37.09
C GLU A 1043 -31.72 -17.70 -35.92
N LEU A 1044 -32.42 -18.60 -35.21
CA LEU A 1044 -31.85 -19.45 -34.16
C LEU A 1044 -30.77 -20.38 -34.70
N ALA A 1045 -30.97 -20.97 -35.87
CA ALA A 1045 -29.98 -21.83 -36.53
C ALA A 1045 -28.70 -21.06 -36.93
N GLN A 1046 -28.83 -19.82 -37.42
CA GLN A 1046 -27.68 -18.96 -37.72
C GLN A 1046 -26.93 -18.50 -36.46
N LEU A 1047 -27.62 -18.29 -35.33
CA LEU A 1047 -27.01 -17.94 -34.05
C LEU A 1047 -26.14 -19.08 -33.48
N ASP A 1048 -26.51 -20.33 -33.74
CA ASP A 1048 -25.74 -21.51 -33.33
C ASP A 1048 -24.60 -21.85 -34.32
N GLU A 1049 -24.73 -21.54 -35.63
CA GLU A 1049 -23.65 -21.69 -36.63
C GLU A 1049 -22.56 -20.60 -36.54
N LEU A 1050 -22.92 -19.35 -36.19
CA LEU A 1050 -21.97 -18.22 -36.05
C LEU A 1050 -21.24 -18.19 -34.69
N GLY A 1051 -21.76 -18.90 -33.69
CA GLY A 1051 -21.25 -18.93 -32.33
C GLY A 1051 -20.27 -20.09 -32.09
N GLY A 1052 -19.06 -20.03 -32.65
CA GLY A 1052 -18.04 -21.06 -32.42
C GLY A 1052 -17.70 -21.25 -30.93
N GLY A 1053 -18.42 -22.13 -30.23
CA GLY A 1053 -18.13 -22.76 -28.92
C GLY A 1053 -17.64 -21.92 -27.74
N ARG A 1054 -17.53 -20.59 -27.85
CA ARG A 1054 -16.82 -19.71 -26.89
C ARG A 1054 -17.68 -18.54 -26.37
N ILE A 1055 -18.99 -18.71 -26.29
CA ILE A 1055 -19.93 -17.72 -25.73
C ILE A 1055 -20.62 -18.35 -24.51
N CYS A 1056 -20.63 -17.62 -23.39
CA CYS A 1056 -21.39 -17.99 -22.20
C CYS A 1056 -22.70 -17.19 -22.17
N ARG A 1057 -23.84 -17.90 -22.05
CA ARG A 1057 -25.18 -17.31 -21.91
C ARG A 1057 -25.64 -17.49 -20.46
N PHE A 1058 -26.15 -16.43 -19.84
CA PHE A 1058 -26.77 -16.50 -18.51
C PHE A 1058 -27.91 -15.50 -18.39
N VAL A 1059 -28.84 -15.77 -17.47
CA VAL A 1059 -30.02 -14.92 -17.23
C VAL A 1059 -29.76 -14.01 -16.03
N THR A 1060 -30.36 -12.83 -16.01
CA THR A 1060 -30.50 -12.01 -14.80
C THR A 1060 -31.84 -11.31 -14.76
N TYR A 1061 -32.36 -11.03 -13.57
CA TYR A 1061 -33.58 -10.21 -13.36
C TYR A 1061 -33.27 -8.80 -12.87
N ASP A 1062 -32.01 -8.56 -12.53
CA ASP A 1062 -31.54 -7.28 -12.03
C ASP A 1062 -30.10 -6.99 -12.50
N PHE A 1063 -29.73 -5.71 -12.52
CA PHE A 1063 -28.37 -5.30 -12.90
C PHE A 1063 -27.50 -5.01 -11.66
N PRO A 1064 -26.53 -5.88 -11.33
CA PRO A 1064 -25.51 -5.57 -10.34
C PRO A 1064 -24.53 -4.52 -10.88
N GLN A 1065 -23.70 -3.94 -10.01
CA GLN A 1065 -22.65 -3.04 -10.47
C GLN A 1065 -21.66 -3.74 -11.40
N TYR A 1066 -21.28 -4.98 -11.08
CA TYR A 1066 -20.38 -5.79 -11.92
C TYR A 1066 -20.83 -7.24 -12.08
N PHE A 1067 -20.57 -7.79 -13.28
CA PHE A 1067 -20.48 -9.22 -13.53
C PHE A 1067 -19.06 -9.60 -13.94
N ALA A 1068 -18.59 -10.77 -13.54
CA ALA A 1068 -17.32 -11.34 -13.98
C ALA A 1068 -17.53 -12.76 -14.52
N VAL A 1069 -17.10 -13.00 -15.76
CA VAL A 1069 -17.05 -14.33 -16.38
C VAL A 1069 -15.68 -14.93 -16.07
N ILE A 1070 -15.66 -16.00 -15.28
CA ILE A 1070 -14.43 -16.61 -14.78
C ILE A 1070 -14.36 -18.05 -15.26
N SER A 1071 -13.18 -18.49 -15.70
CA SER A 1071 -12.88 -19.90 -15.91
C SER A 1071 -12.07 -20.42 -14.74
N ARG A 1072 -12.51 -21.55 -14.17
CA ARG A 1072 -11.80 -22.27 -13.11
C ARG A 1072 -11.78 -23.76 -13.40
N ILE A 1073 -10.97 -24.49 -12.65
CA ILE A 1073 -10.99 -25.95 -12.68
C ILE A 1073 -12.30 -26.43 -12.07
N ARG A 1074 -12.92 -27.44 -12.69
CA ARG A 1074 -14.22 -27.97 -12.27
C ARG A 1074 -14.14 -28.44 -10.82
N GLN A 1075 -15.05 -27.93 -10.00
CA GLN A 1075 -15.10 -28.21 -8.57
C GLN A 1075 -16.48 -28.74 -8.20
N GLU A 1076 -16.54 -29.90 -7.57
CA GLU A 1076 -17.79 -30.45 -7.07
C GLU A 1076 -17.99 -30.09 -5.62
N VAL A 1077 -19.09 -29.42 -5.33
CA VAL A 1077 -19.41 -28.96 -3.99
C VAL A 1077 -20.62 -29.73 -3.46
N HIS A 1078 -20.42 -30.50 -2.39
CA HIS A 1078 -21.49 -31.21 -1.68
C HIS A 1078 -21.50 -30.84 -0.20
N ALA A 1079 -22.67 -30.70 0.40
CA ALA A 1079 -22.83 -30.42 1.82
C ALA A 1079 -22.84 -31.74 2.62
N ILE A 1080 -21.78 -32.01 3.37
CA ILE A 1080 -21.61 -33.25 4.15
C ILE A 1080 -21.71 -32.95 5.63
N GLY A 1081 -22.60 -33.67 6.33
CA GLY A 1081 -22.81 -33.56 7.77
C GLY A 1081 -22.16 -34.66 8.59
N PRO A 1082 -22.45 -34.71 9.90
CA PRO A 1082 -21.96 -35.74 10.81
C PRO A 1082 -22.35 -37.16 10.42
N GLU A 1083 -23.41 -37.32 9.63
CA GLU A 1083 -23.85 -38.56 9.01
C GLU A 1083 -22.81 -39.18 8.04
N GLY A 1084 -21.81 -38.41 7.60
CA GLY A 1084 -20.85 -38.85 6.58
C GLY A 1084 -21.41 -38.69 5.16
N GLY A 1085 -20.62 -38.99 4.15
CA GLY A 1085 -21.00 -38.83 2.75
C GLY A 1085 -19.85 -39.04 1.77
N MET A 1086 -20.13 -38.98 0.48
CA MET A 1086 -19.13 -39.16 -0.58
C MET A 1086 -19.26 -38.06 -1.63
N VAL A 1087 -18.12 -37.59 -2.13
CA VAL A 1087 -18.03 -36.70 -3.31
C VAL A 1087 -17.20 -37.39 -4.38
N SER A 1088 -17.73 -37.52 -5.59
CA SER A 1088 -17.09 -38.29 -6.68
C SER A 1088 -16.86 -37.44 -7.92
N SER A 1089 -15.61 -37.33 -8.37
CA SER A 1089 -15.24 -36.48 -9.49
C SER A 1089 -15.86 -36.94 -10.82
N THR A 1090 -16.59 -36.05 -11.47
CA THR A 1090 -17.14 -36.14 -12.82
C THR A 1090 -16.05 -36.05 -13.90
N VAL A 1091 -14.87 -35.52 -13.58
CA VAL A 1091 -13.70 -35.46 -14.48
C VAL A 1091 -12.97 -36.79 -14.50
N VAL A 1092 -12.79 -37.40 -13.33
CA VAL A 1092 -12.19 -38.74 -13.15
C VAL A 1092 -13.06 -39.53 -12.18
N PRO A 1093 -14.04 -40.33 -12.65
CA PRO A 1093 -15.01 -41.04 -11.81
C PRO A 1093 -14.40 -41.96 -10.73
N GLN A 1094 -13.14 -42.36 -10.93
CA GLN A 1094 -12.34 -43.16 -10.00
C GLN A 1094 -11.89 -42.36 -8.76
N VAL A 1095 -11.86 -41.03 -8.82
CA VAL A 1095 -11.45 -40.17 -7.70
C VAL A 1095 -12.67 -39.84 -6.86
N GLN A 1096 -12.70 -40.38 -5.63
CA GLN A 1096 -13.78 -40.16 -4.68
C GLN A 1096 -13.21 -39.75 -3.32
N ALA A 1097 -13.83 -38.74 -2.70
CA ALA A 1097 -13.58 -38.37 -1.32
C ALA A 1097 -14.70 -38.94 -0.45
N VAL A 1098 -14.37 -39.92 0.40
CA VAL A 1098 -15.30 -40.57 1.31
C VAL A 1098 -15.12 -40.01 2.71
N PHE A 1099 -16.21 -39.54 3.30
CA PHE A 1099 -16.29 -39.01 4.66
C PHE A 1099 -17.04 -40.02 5.54
N PRO A 1100 -16.35 -40.76 6.41
CA PRO A 1100 -17.01 -41.67 7.34
C PRO A 1100 -17.95 -40.94 8.30
N GLN A 1101 -18.96 -41.64 8.80
CA GLN A 1101 -19.86 -41.13 9.83
C GLN A 1101 -19.04 -40.67 11.07
N GLY A 1102 -19.33 -39.46 11.57
CA GLY A 1102 -18.61 -38.82 12.68
C GLY A 1102 -17.30 -38.10 12.31
N ALA A 1103 -16.87 -38.12 11.05
CA ALA A 1103 -15.65 -37.41 10.62
C ALA A 1103 -15.79 -35.88 10.74
N LEU A 1104 -17.01 -35.37 10.52
CA LEU A 1104 -17.39 -33.96 10.60
C LEU A 1104 -18.34 -33.75 11.79
N THR A 1105 -18.16 -32.65 12.54
CA THR A 1105 -19.01 -32.32 13.69
C THR A 1105 -20.18 -31.41 13.33
N LYS A 1106 -20.16 -30.82 12.13
CA LYS A 1106 -21.20 -29.94 11.58
C LYS A 1106 -21.29 -30.13 10.07
N LYS A 1107 -22.45 -29.81 9.49
CA LYS A 1107 -22.67 -29.85 8.05
C LYS A 1107 -21.90 -28.73 7.36
N ILE A 1108 -20.89 -29.10 6.56
CA ILE A 1108 -20.02 -28.16 5.84
C ILE A 1108 -20.07 -28.45 4.33
N LYS A 1109 -19.89 -27.41 3.52
CA LYS A 1109 -19.71 -27.56 2.06
C LYS A 1109 -18.27 -28.02 1.80
N VAL A 1110 -18.13 -29.20 1.21
CA VAL A 1110 -16.84 -29.78 0.82
C VAL A 1110 -16.71 -29.69 -0.70
N GLY A 1111 -15.56 -29.20 -1.16
CA GLY A 1111 -15.21 -29.11 -2.57
C GLY A 1111 -14.20 -30.18 -2.99
N LEU A 1112 -14.48 -30.95 -4.05
CA LEU A 1112 -13.53 -31.86 -4.69
C LEU A 1112 -13.08 -31.29 -6.03
N GLN A 1113 -11.77 -31.18 -6.23
CA GLN A 1113 -11.15 -30.69 -7.47
C GLN A 1113 -10.08 -31.69 -7.92
N VAL A 1114 -10.04 -31.99 -9.22
CA VAL A 1114 -9.09 -32.97 -9.79
C VAL A 1114 -8.32 -32.33 -10.94
N ASN A 1115 -6.99 -32.33 -10.84
CA ASN A 1115 -6.08 -31.80 -11.85
C ASN A 1115 -5.41 -32.95 -12.62
N LEU A 1116 -5.58 -32.99 -13.95
CA LEU A 1116 -4.91 -33.94 -14.83
C LEU A 1116 -3.60 -33.33 -15.36
N PHE A 1117 -2.47 -34.02 -15.16
CA PHE A 1117 -1.16 -33.57 -15.65
C PHE A 1117 -0.74 -34.41 -16.86
N LYS A 1118 -0.26 -33.76 -17.92
CA LYS A 1118 0.48 -34.47 -18.98
C LYS A 1118 1.91 -34.74 -18.50
N PRO A 1119 2.42 -35.98 -18.57
CA PRO A 1119 3.80 -36.26 -18.20
C PRO A 1119 4.78 -35.56 -19.15
N ARG A 1120 5.92 -35.09 -18.62
CA ARG A 1120 7.06 -34.63 -19.44
C ARG A 1120 7.54 -35.80 -20.31
N LYS A 1121 7.96 -35.53 -21.55
CA LYS A 1121 8.46 -36.54 -22.51
C LYS A 1121 9.47 -37.47 -21.81
N GLY A 1122 9.16 -38.77 -21.76
CA GLY A 1122 10.02 -39.81 -21.18
C GLY A 1122 9.47 -40.54 -19.94
N VAL A 1123 8.29 -40.20 -19.42
CA VAL A 1123 7.68 -40.90 -18.27
C VAL A 1123 6.40 -41.61 -18.69
N ALA A 1124 6.28 -42.91 -18.36
CA ALA A 1124 5.12 -43.74 -18.69
C ALA A 1124 3.81 -43.21 -18.08
N PRO A 1125 2.66 -43.30 -18.79
CA PRO A 1125 1.42 -42.59 -18.46
C PRO A 1125 0.68 -43.07 -17.21
N GLU A 1126 1.14 -44.11 -16.53
CA GLU A 1126 0.42 -44.72 -15.40
C GLU A 1126 0.81 -44.17 -14.02
N LYS A 1127 1.86 -43.34 -13.92
CA LYS A 1127 2.33 -42.80 -12.64
C LYS A 1127 2.49 -41.29 -12.73
N LEU A 1128 1.42 -40.54 -12.45
CA LEU A 1128 1.40 -39.20 -11.83
C LEU A 1128 0.02 -38.53 -12.06
N ARG A 1129 -0.87 -38.60 -11.07
CA ARG A 1129 -2.05 -37.72 -10.94
C ARG A 1129 -1.98 -37.08 -9.55
N LYS A 1130 -1.77 -35.77 -9.45
CA LYS A 1130 -1.79 -35.04 -8.18
C LYS A 1130 -3.23 -34.60 -7.89
N ILE A 1131 -3.81 -35.10 -6.79
CA ILE A 1131 -5.15 -34.72 -6.32
C ILE A 1131 -4.96 -33.62 -5.25
N SER A 1132 -5.64 -32.48 -5.42
CA SER A 1132 -5.66 -31.37 -4.45
C SER A 1132 -7.08 -31.22 -3.90
N VAL A 1133 -7.26 -31.44 -2.59
CA VAL A 1133 -8.53 -31.21 -1.91
C VAL A 1133 -8.47 -29.84 -1.23
N ASN A 1134 -9.30 -28.90 -1.68
CA ASN A 1134 -9.37 -27.54 -1.14
C ASN A 1134 -10.55 -27.40 -0.17
N HIS A 1135 -10.35 -26.63 0.91
CA HIS A 1135 -11.26 -26.45 2.07
C HIS A 1135 -11.34 -27.64 3.05
N VAL A 1136 -10.20 -28.03 3.62
CA VAL A 1136 -10.13 -28.91 4.80
C VAL A 1136 -9.44 -28.14 5.95
N PRO A 1137 -10.05 -28.01 7.14
CA PRO A 1137 -9.32 -27.50 8.30
C PRO A 1137 -8.13 -28.42 8.59
N LYS A 1138 -6.92 -27.85 8.71
CA LYS A 1138 -5.57 -28.49 8.70
C LYS A 1138 -5.27 -29.57 9.77
N LYS A 1139 -6.25 -30.30 10.28
CA LYS A 1139 -6.06 -31.43 11.21
C LYS A 1139 -7.08 -32.53 10.94
N LYS A 1140 -6.77 -33.47 10.04
CA LYS A 1140 -7.17 -34.89 10.05
C LYS A 1140 -6.61 -35.58 8.79
N ARG A 1141 -5.94 -36.72 8.96
CA ARG A 1141 -5.51 -37.60 7.85
C ARG A 1141 -6.77 -38.19 7.21
N PHE A 1142 -6.93 -38.05 5.91
CA PHE A 1142 -7.95 -38.74 5.13
C PHE A 1142 -7.25 -39.74 4.20
N SER A 1143 -7.77 -40.96 4.17
CA SER A 1143 -7.30 -42.00 3.25
C SER A 1143 -7.92 -41.76 1.89
N LEU A 1144 -7.09 -41.45 0.88
CA LEU A 1144 -7.49 -41.58 -0.52
C LEU A 1144 -7.39 -43.06 -0.87
N ILE A 1145 -8.53 -43.71 -1.09
CA ILE A 1145 -8.55 -45.07 -1.65
C ILE A 1145 -8.44 -44.90 -3.17
N TRP A 1146 -7.45 -45.58 -3.77
CA TRP A 1146 -7.25 -45.66 -5.22
C TRP A 1146 -7.92 -46.91 -5.77
#